data_AF-A0A9D4T6M9-F1
#
_entry.id   AF-A0A9D4T6M9-F1
#
_cell.length_a   1.000
_cell.length_b   1.000
_cell.length_c   1.000
_cell.angle_alpha   90.00
_cell.angle_beta   90.00
_cell.angle_gamma   90.00
#
_symmetry.space_group_name_H-M   'P 1'
#
loop_
_entity.id
_entity.type
_entity.pdbx_description
1 polymer ?
#
loop_
_entity_poly.entity_id
_entity_poly.type
_entity_poly.pdbx_seq_one_letter_code
_entity_poly.pdbx_strand_id
1 'polypeptide(L)'
;MAHSKFLRNRDNHLRARRFQSVAPTHRMNRNRGPTEYALAGFESRFLDSRSITFAYPLPNDRVCAGCSVVPARALRLPCGHTVCRTCVCNAVVRAAAQHDPCETDPNAVPDGLCPEEWAPFSVLDVKIVTFPLELLRRQVVLCGNARLGCTFHAELRHLPGHLRSGCHVSRKTSPRLPENNACGQTLLHLVSRGNAIVAELLRLSDVVPSIFKLDSRKDVAEYGDILLDYSYFKVIDHFENKIEANDQLQDRDEELRENYIDILTRFYLAFESIHKYTIDLNRFLEDLDEGIYIQQSLESVLVNDDGKQLMCEALFLCGVILLVVDQKIEGIVRERMLVAYYRYRQVCVHGAQRTSDESNFDDVCKLLRSTGFSSAPGAKRPANYPDDYFRRVTLNETYISMVLGRLRSDDVYNQISAYPLPEHRSMALATQAAMLYVVLYFAPEILHNQQAKMREIVDKYFPDNWVISIYMGMTVNLVDAWEPYKAARQALLNTLDTGNVKDQAQKYHNRIMKLIPRLQQLLKEGALEEDFVLDNVPKLLNTVRECNVTLRWMLLHTVNLSQGFIVGGELNKRCRQLRDQVHQDSKYQPLTVFQLLLHTAQFELKLKELFQHLLSVKHDKWNSMKKESTEHLKELSEVYSGTKPLTRVEKNDTE
;
A
#
# COMPACT_ATOMS: atom_id res chain seq x y z
N MET A 1 -45.22 35.55 -48.97
CA MET A 1 -45.08 35.65 -50.44
C MET A 1 -43.96 34.71 -50.84
N ALA A 2 -44.24 33.40 -51.00
CA ALA A 2 -44.65 32.70 -52.23
C ALA A 2 -43.46 31.79 -52.63
N HIS A 3 -43.55 30.51 -53.00
CA HIS A 3 -44.62 29.52 -53.14
C HIS A 3 -43.92 28.17 -53.46
N SER A 4 -44.52 27.04 -53.04
CA SER A 4 -44.67 25.78 -53.82
C SER A 4 -43.42 24.94 -54.24
N LYS A 5 -43.20 23.75 -53.65
CA LYS A 5 -43.62 22.38 -54.12
C LYS A 5 -43.00 21.94 -55.48
N PHE A 6 -42.11 20.93 -55.51
CA PHE A 6 -42.32 19.45 -55.54
C PHE A 6 -42.56 18.86 -56.94
N LEU A 7 -41.93 17.68 -57.18
CA LEU A 7 -42.09 16.66 -58.27
C LEU A 7 -41.20 16.88 -59.52
N ARG A 8 -40.51 15.88 -60.11
CA ARG A 8 -40.75 14.42 -60.21
C ARG A 8 -39.49 13.66 -60.70
N ASN A 9 -39.41 12.39 -60.29
CA ASN A 9 -38.50 11.28 -60.66
C ASN A 9 -38.20 11.08 -62.16
N ARG A 10 -37.03 10.47 -62.46
CA ARG A 10 -36.94 9.14 -63.13
C ARG A 10 -35.50 8.57 -63.26
N ASP A 11 -35.35 7.38 -62.68
CA ASP A 11 -34.75 6.13 -63.18
C ASP A 11 -33.27 6.01 -63.64
N ASN A 12 -32.60 5.09 -62.93
CA ASN A 12 -31.86 3.90 -63.40
C ASN A 12 -30.34 3.91 -63.70
N HIS A 13 -29.65 3.21 -62.76
CA HIS A 13 -28.78 2.04 -62.94
C HIS A 13 -27.31 2.15 -63.44
N LEU A 14 -26.45 1.67 -62.53
CA LEU A 14 -25.35 0.69 -62.67
C LEU A 14 -23.91 1.13 -63.02
N ARG A 15 -23.06 0.88 -62.01
CA ARG A 15 -21.70 0.27 -62.01
C ARG A 15 -20.54 1.05 -62.67
N ALA A 16 -19.54 1.38 -61.84
CA ALA A 16 -18.23 0.70 -61.87
C ALA A 16 -17.36 1.11 -60.65
N ARG A 17 -16.76 0.11 -59.99
CA ARG A 17 -15.72 0.26 -58.96
C ARG A 17 -14.42 0.79 -59.59
N ARG A 18 -13.73 1.71 -58.91
CA ARG A 18 -12.25 1.78 -58.88
C ARG A 18 -11.77 2.33 -57.52
N PHE A 19 -10.74 1.67 -57.02
CA PHE A 19 -9.99 1.96 -55.79
C PHE A 19 -9.48 3.40 -55.74
N GLN A 20 -9.59 4.04 -54.56
CA GLN A 20 -8.76 5.19 -54.20
C GLN A 20 -8.29 5.03 -52.74
N SER A 21 -6.97 5.12 -52.59
CA SER A 21 -6.22 5.26 -51.35
C SER A 21 -6.67 6.49 -50.57
N VAL A 22 -7.08 6.33 -49.31
CA VAL A 22 -7.38 7.44 -48.40
C VAL A 22 -6.35 7.44 -47.28
N ALA A 23 -5.45 8.42 -47.31
CA ALA A 23 -4.70 8.83 -46.12
C ALA A 23 -5.67 9.56 -45.16
N PRO A 24 -5.83 9.15 -43.89
CA PRO A 24 -6.69 9.86 -42.96
C PRO A 24 -5.91 10.97 -42.24
N THR A 25 -6.30 12.21 -42.51
CA THR A 25 -6.01 13.38 -41.69
C THR A 25 -6.76 13.27 -40.35
N HIS A 26 -6.04 12.98 -39.27
CA HIS A 26 -6.62 12.92 -37.92
C HIS A 26 -6.94 14.34 -37.38
N ARG A 27 -8.22 14.74 -37.45
CA ARG A 27 -8.76 15.83 -36.60
C ARG A 27 -8.88 15.32 -35.16
N MET A 28 -8.08 15.87 -34.24
CA MET A 28 -8.20 15.63 -32.80
C MET A 28 -9.51 16.19 -32.24
N ASN A 29 -10.24 15.38 -31.48
CA ASN A 29 -11.51 15.75 -30.84
C ASN A 29 -11.22 16.59 -29.57
N ARG A 30 -11.31 17.92 -29.68
CA ARG A 30 -10.88 18.90 -28.66
C ARG A 30 -11.91 19.18 -27.53
N ASN A 31 -13.00 18.42 -27.43
CA ASN A 31 -14.15 18.74 -26.55
C ASN A 31 -14.25 17.94 -25.24
N ARG A 32 -13.18 17.27 -24.78
CA ARG A 32 -13.14 16.59 -23.46
C ARG A 32 -12.03 17.20 -22.61
N GLY A 33 -12.30 17.41 -21.32
CA GLY A 33 -11.36 18.01 -20.37
C GLY A 33 -10.13 17.14 -20.07
N PRO A 34 -9.24 17.59 -19.16
CA PRO A 34 -8.03 16.87 -18.79
C PRO A 34 -8.31 15.41 -18.39
N THR A 35 -7.51 14.47 -18.89
CA THR A 35 -7.71 13.04 -18.65
C THR A 35 -6.42 12.40 -18.15
N GLU A 36 -6.53 11.54 -17.14
CA GLU A 36 -5.40 10.83 -16.56
C GLU A 36 -5.19 9.45 -17.21
N TYR A 37 -3.94 9.13 -17.52
CA TYR A 37 -3.55 7.84 -18.07
C TYR A 37 -2.30 7.33 -17.36
N ALA A 38 -2.26 6.02 -17.05
CA ALA A 38 -1.05 5.35 -16.61
C ALA A 38 -0.21 4.89 -17.82
N LEU A 39 1.08 5.20 -17.84
CA LEU A 39 2.00 4.79 -18.91
C LEU A 39 2.76 3.51 -18.52
N ALA A 40 3.02 2.60 -19.46
CA ALA A 40 3.76 1.36 -19.16
C ALA A 40 4.67 0.89 -20.30
N GLY A 41 5.92 0.53 -19.98
CA GLY A 41 6.86 -0.13 -20.88
C GLY A 41 7.68 0.82 -21.77
N PHE A 42 7.79 2.10 -21.43
CA PHE A 42 8.56 3.11 -22.18
C PHE A 42 10.03 3.21 -21.77
N GLU A 43 10.51 2.31 -20.91
CA GLU A 43 11.89 2.27 -20.41
C GLU A 43 12.32 3.60 -19.77
N SER A 44 11.36 4.27 -19.13
CA SER A 44 11.55 5.59 -18.53
C SER A 44 11.25 5.49 -17.04
N ARG A 45 12.31 5.57 -16.21
CA ARG A 45 12.23 5.54 -14.73
C ARG A 45 11.25 6.58 -14.16
N PHE A 46 10.97 7.66 -14.89
CA PHE A 46 10.03 8.69 -14.46
C PHE A 46 8.59 8.42 -14.90
N LEU A 47 8.36 7.83 -16.08
CA LEU A 47 7.03 7.76 -16.70
C LEU A 47 6.33 6.43 -16.47
N ASP A 48 7.07 5.32 -16.37
CA ASP A 48 6.46 4.00 -16.23
C ASP A 48 5.72 3.87 -14.89
N SER A 49 4.49 3.34 -14.96
CA SER A 49 3.56 3.14 -13.85
C SER A 49 3.12 4.41 -13.10
N ARG A 50 3.35 5.60 -13.67
CA ARG A 50 2.80 6.86 -13.14
C ARG A 50 1.54 7.29 -13.89
N SER A 51 0.55 7.75 -13.14
CA SER A 51 -0.59 8.48 -13.71
C SER A 51 -0.13 9.85 -14.17
N ILE A 52 -0.38 10.17 -15.44
CA ILE A 52 -0.06 11.46 -16.05
C ILE A 52 -1.37 12.10 -16.51
N THR A 53 -1.61 13.33 -16.07
CA THR A 53 -2.78 14.12 -16.49
C THR A 53 -2.47 14.81 -17.82
N PHE A 54 -3.04 14.30 -18.91
CA PHE A 54 -2.92 14.94 -20.22
C PHE A 54 -3.97 16.06 -20.33
N ALA A 55 -3.57 17.21 -20.88
CA ALA A 55 -4.46 18.34 -21.07
C ALA A 55 -5.61 18.00 -22.03
N TYR A 56 -5.36 17.06 -22.95
CA TYR A 56 -6.35 16.52 -23.88
C TYR A 56 -6.31 14.99 -23.85
N PRO A 57 -7.46 14.30 -24.03
CA PRO A 57 -7.48 12.85 -24.11
C PRO A 57 -6.56 12.33 -25.20
N LEU A 58 -5.84 11.25 -24.90
CA LEU A 58 -5.08 10.55 -25.92
C LEU A 58 -6.05 9.84 -26.89
N PRO A 59 -5.69 9.70 -28.17
CA PRO A 59 -6.46 8.92 -29.12
C PRO A 59 -6.74 7.50 -28.62
N ASN A 60 -7.97 6.99 -28.83
CA ASN A 60 -8.39 5.66 -28.37
C ASN A 60 -7.55 4.51 -28.94
N ASP A 61 -6.85 4.74 -30.06
CA ASP A 61 -5.93 3.77 -30.63
C ASP A 61 -4.57 3.71 -29.90
N ARG A 62 -4.40 4.47 -28.81
CA ARG A 62 -3.21 4.45 -27.93
C ARG A 62 -3.50 3.99 -26.52
N VAL A 63 -4.78 3.92 -26.17
CA VAL A 63 -5.24 3.62 -24.82
C VAL A 63 -5.79 2.19 -24.83
N CYS A 64 -5.39 1.37 -23.87
CA CYS A 64 -5.95 0.05 -23.70
C CYS A 64 -7.45 0.16 -23.38
N ALA A 65 -8.31 -0.44 -24.19
CA ALA A 65 -9.75 -0.44 -23.95
C ALA A 65 -10.11 -1.11 -22.61
N GLY A 66 -9.48 -2.26 -22.30
CA GLY A 66 -9.82 -3.01 -21.08
C GLY A 66 -9.30 -2.46 -19.74
N CYS A 67 -8.27 -1.60 -19.71
CA CYS A 67 -7.69 -1.10 -18.44
C CYS A 67 -7.24 0.36 -18.46
N SER A 68 -7.46 1.08 -19.57
CA SER A 68 -7.10 2.48 -19.77
C SER A 68 -5.61 2.83 -19.62
N VAL A 69 -4.72 1.83 -19.50
CA VAL A 69 -3.27 2.00 -19.55
C VAL A 69 -2.83 2.33 -20.98
N VAL A 70 -1.81 3.16 -21.12
CA VAL A 70 -1.13 3.46 -22.39
C VAL A 70 0.19 2.68 -22.41
N PRO A 71 0.25 1.50 -23.08
CA PRO A 71 1.47 0.72 -23.13
C PRO A 71 2.38 1.19 -24.27
N ALA A 72 3.70 1.05 -24.14
CA ALA A 72 4.64 1.31 -25.24
C ALA A 72 4.50 0.33 -26.40
N ARG A 73 4.06 -0.90 -26.08
CA ARG A 73 3.71 -1.95 -27.04
C ARG A 73 2.26 -2.36 -26.77
N ALA A 74 1.36 -1.95 -27.64
CA ALA A 74 -0.03 -2.37 -27.61
C ALA A 74 -0.31 -3.43 -28.68
N LEU A 75 -1.47 -4.05 -28.54
CA LEU A 75 -2.03 -5.04 -29.44
C LEU A 75 -3.33 -4.46 -30.00
N ARG A 76 -3.44 -4.37 -31.32
CA ARG A 76 -4.63 -3.90 -32.02
C ARG A 76 -5.42 -5.10 -32.51
N LEU A 77 -6.64 -5.22 -32.01
CA LEU A 77 -7.56 -6.28 -32.37
C LEU A 77 -8.16 -6.03 -33.76
N PRO A 78 -8.69 -7.07 -34.45
CA PRO A 78 -9.35 -6.93 -35.75
C PRO A 78 -10.54 -5.96 -35.74
N CYS A 79 -11.25 -5.87 -34.61
CA CYS A 79 -12.34 -4.92 -34.42
C CYS A 79 -11.88 -3.46 -34.29
N GLY A 80 -10.57 -3.21 -34.25
CA GLY A 80 -9.98 -1.87 -34.25
C GLY A 80 -9.62 -1.33 -32.86
N HIS A 81 -10.04 -1.99 -31.78
CA HIS A 81 -9.69 -1.66 -30.41
C HIS A 81 -8.22 -1.98 -30.08
N THR A 82 -7.62 -1.12 -29.25
CA THR A 82 -6.23 -1.27 -28.79
C THR A 82 -6.23 -1.78 -27.35
N VAL A 83 -5.37 -2.74 -27.04
CA VAL A 83 -5.32 -3.44 -25.75
C VAL A 83 -3.87 -3.72 -25.34
N CYS A 84 -3.59 -3.76 -24.04
CA CYS A 84 -2.27 -4.12 -23.53
C CYS A 84 -2.08 -5.65 -23.51
N ARG A 85 -0.83 -6.11 -23.42
CA ARG A 85 -0.49 -7.55 -23.39
C ARG A 85 -1.26 -8.29 -22.31
N THR A 86 -1.35 -7.73 -21.11
CA THR A 86 -2.06 -8.32 -19.97
C THR A 86 -3.56 -8.48 -20.25
N CYS A 87 -4.21 -7.46 -20.83
CA CYS A 87 -5.64 -7.53 -21.16
C CYS A 87 -5.92 -8.53 -22.28
N VAL A 88 -5.01 -8.70 -23.24
CA VAL A 88 -5.15 -9.75 -24.28
C VAL A 88 -5.00 -11.14 -23.70
N CYS A 89 -4.00 -11.38 -22.85
CA CYS A 89 -3.84 -12.68 -22.18
C CYS A 89 -5.10 -13.02 -21.36
N ASN A 90 -5.65 -12.05 -20.63
CA ASN A 90 -6.88 -12.26 -19.86
C ASN A 90 -8.12 -12.48 -20.75
N ALA A 91 -8.20 -11.84 -21.91
CA ALA A 91 -9.27 -12.05 -22.89
C ALA A 91 -9.28 -13.48 -23.46
N VAL A 92 -8.09 -14.03 -23.73
CA VAL A 92 -7.91 -15.41 -24.19
C VAL A 92 -8.32 -16.40 -23.09
N VAL A 93 -7.84 -16.20 -21.85
CA VAL A 93 -8.19 -17.07 -20.71
C VAL A 93 -9.69 -17.06 -20.41
N ARG A 94 -10.35 -15.90 -20.53
CA ARG A 94 -11.81 -15.79 -20.32
C ARG A 94 -12.63 -16.50 -21.39
N ALA A 95 -12.20 -16.42 -22.66
CA ALA A 95 -12.85 -17.14 -23.75
C ALA A 95 -12.78 -18.67 -23.52
N ALA A 96 -11.62 -19.18 -23.07
CA ALA A 96 -11.46 -20.59 -22.73
C ALA A 96 -12.35 -21.04 -21.55
N ALA A 97 -12.60 -20.17 -20.57
CA ALA A 97 -13.41 -20.47 -19.39
C ALA A 97 -14.93 -20.41 -19.63
N GLN A 98 -15.39 -19.75 -20.71
CA GLN A 98 -16.80 -19.62 -21.07
C GLN A 98 -17.29 -20.70 -22.04
N HIS A 99 -16.42 -21.66 -22.40
CA HIS A 99 -16.74 -22.72 -23.34
C HIS A 99 -17.50 -23.86 -22.66
N ASP A 100 -18.72 -24.14 -23.12
CA ASP A 100 -19.49 -25.34 -22.78
C ASP A 100 -19.06 -26.50 -23.71
N PRO A 101 -18.53 -27.63 -23.21
CA PRO A 101 -17.95 -28.70 -24.04
C PRO A 101 -18.93 -29.45 -24.98
N CYS A 102 -20.18 -28.99 -25.14
CA CYS A 102 -21.22 -29.69 -25.88
C CYS A 102 -21.55 -29.11 -27.28
N GLU A 103 -20.84 -28.08 -27.76
CA GLU A 103 -21.04 -27.53 -29.13
C GLU A 103 -20.08 -28.14 -30.17
N THR A 104 -20.62 -28.50 -31.33
CA THR A 104 -20.06 -29.45 -32.31
C THR A 104 -19.27 -28.84 -33.48
N ASP A 105 -18.63 -27.67 -33.33
CA ASP A 105 -17.75 -27.13 -34.38
C ASP A 105 -16.37 -26.70 -33.84
N PRO A 106 -15.33 -27.56 -33.96
CA PRO A 106 -13.98 -27.26 -33.46
C PRO A 106 -13.24 -26.17 -34.25
N ASN A 107 -13.77 -25.69 -35.39
CA ASN A 107 -13.15 -24.64 -36.20
C ASN A 107 -13.80 -23.25 -36.02
N ALA A 108 -14.83 -23.13 -35.18
CA ALA A 108 -15.55 -21.87 -34.96
C ALA A 108 -15.17 -21.15 -33.65
N VAL A 109 -14.21 -21.70 -32.88
CA VAL A 109 -13.87 -21.17 -31.55
C VAL A 109 -12.94 -19.95 -31.68
N PRO A 110 -13.32 -18.78 -31.14
CA PRO A 110 -12.44 -17.62 -31.14
C PRO A 110 -11.35 -17.76 -30.08
N ASP A 111 -10.10 -17.44 -30.42
CA ASP A 111 -8.98 -17.47 -29.47
C ASP A 111 -9.17 -16.50 -28.29
N GLY A 112 -9.93 -15.41 -28.47
CA GLY A 112 -10.25 -14.46 -27.42
C GLY A 112 -11.44 -13.54 -27.74
N LEU A 113 -11.96 -12.86 -26.72
CA LEU A 113 -13.06 -11.88 -26.83
C LEU A 113 -12.57 -10.47 -26.50
N CYS A 114 -12.91 -9.49 -27.34
CA CYS A 114 -12.55 -8.08 -27.14
C CYS A 114 -13.10 -7.57 -25.79
N PRO A 115 -12.29 -6.92 -24.92
CA PRO A 115 -12.75 -6.45 -23.61
C PRO A 115 -13.85 -5.37 -23.62
N GLU A 116 -14.00 -4.64 -24.73
CA GLU A 116 -14.95 -3.52 -24.81
C GLU A 116 -16.31 -3.95 -25.36
N GLU A 117 -16.31 -4.61 -26.51
CA GLU A 117 -17.52 -4.93 -27.28
C GLU A 117 -17.74 -6.45 -27.45
N TRP A 118 -16.89 -7.27 -26.83
CA TRP A 118 -17.02 -8.73 -26.82
C TRP A 118 -16.95 -9.39 -28.20
N ALA A 119 -16.38 -8.68 -29.19
CA ALA A 119 -16.13 -9.22 -30.52
C ALA A 119 -15.08 -10.35 -30.46
N PRO A 120 -15.34 -11.51 -31.09
CA PRO A 120 -14.37 -12.60 -31.20
C PRO A 120 -13.16 -12.20 -32.06
N PHE A 121 -11.97 -12.68 -31.70
CA PHE A 121 -10.75 -12.51 -32.49
C PHE A 121 -9.84 -13.74 -32.43
N SER A 122 -9.07 -13.98 -33.50
CA SER A 122 -7.92 -14.89 -33.46
C SER A 122 -6.65 -14.16 -33.04
N VAL A 123 -5.81 -14.81 -32.24
CA VAL A 123 -4.50 -14.28 -31.81
C VAL A 123 -3.57 -14.05 -33.01
N LEU A 124 -3.75 -14.81 -34.10
CA LEU A 124 -2.98 -14.64 -35.34
C LEU A 124 -3.29 -13.31 -36.07
N ASP A 125 -4.49 -12.76 -35.88
CA ASP A 125 -4.92 -11.52 -36.52
C ASP A 125 -4.61 -10.26 -35.70
N VAL A 126 -4.00 -10.43 -34.52
CA VAL A 126 -3.65 -9.32 -33.62
C VAL A 126 -2.38 -8.63 -34.10
N LYS A 127 -2.47 -7.31 -34.34
CA LYS A 127 -1.33 -6.51 -34.81
C LYS A 127 -0.64 -5.82 -33.65
N ILE A 128 0.69 -5.97 -33.56
CA ILE A 128 1.48 -5.21 -32.59
C ILE A 128 1.61 -3.76 -33.07
N VAL A 129 1.24 -2.82 -32.19
CA VAL A 129 1.42 -1.39 -32.42
C VAL A 129 2.41 -0.87 -31.39
N THR A 130 3.49 -0.25 -31.86
CA THR A 130 4.50 0.38 -31.01
C THR A 130 4.27 1.88 -30.95
N PHE A 131 4.39 2.44 -29.74
CA PHE A 131 4.27 3.86 -29.52
C PHE A 131 5.63 4.43 -29.11
N PRO A 132 6.26 5.26 -29.96
CA PRO A 132 7.50 5.92 -29.61
C PRO A 132 7.30 6.90 -28.45
N LEU A 133 8.17 6.81 -27.44
CA LEU A 133 8.18 7.74 -26.30
C LEU A 133 8.27 9.20 -26.74
N GLU A 134 8.97 9.49 -27.84
CA GLU A 134 9.12 10.85 -28.38
C GLU A 134 7.78 11.50 -28.78
N LEU A 135 6.80 10.71 -29.24
CA LEU A 135 5.48 11.23 -29.57
C LEU A 135 4.66 11.58 -28.32
N LEU A 136 4.87 10.86 -27.22
CA LEU A 136 4.27 11.18 -25.92
C LEU A 136 4.93 12.39 -25.28
N ARG A 137 6.25 12.53 -25.40
CA ARG A 137 7.02 13.67 -24.87
C ARG A 137 6.54 15.03 -25.36
N ARG A 138 5.92 15.09 -26.54
CA ARG A 138 5.35 16.30 -27.15
C ARG A 138 3.89 16.58 -26.75
N GLN A 139 3.23 15.68 -26.04
CA GLN A 139 1.86 15.90 -25.60
C GLN A 139 1.84 16.89 -24.43
N VAL A 140 0.84 17.78 -24.43
CA VAL A 140 0.65 18.76 -23.36
C VAL A 140 0.03 18.06 -22.15
N VAL A 141 0.64 18.27 -20.99
CA VAL A 141 0.25 17.67 -19.72
C VAL A 141 0.15 18.72 -18.62
N LEU A 142 -0.64 18.40 -17.63
CA LEU A 142 -0.80 19.16 -16.40
C LEU A 142 0.00 18.49 -15.29
N CYS A 143 0.42 19.29 -14.31
CA CYS A 143 0.94 18.72 -13.07
C CYS A 143 -0.19 18.03 -12.29
N GLY A 144 0.07 16.88 -11.67
CA GLY A 144 -0.91 16.20 -10.80
C GLY A 144 -1.38 17.07 -9.62
N ASN A 145 -0.61 18.10 -9.27
CA ASN A 145 -0.97 19.11 -8.28
C ASN A 145 -1.76 20.30 -8.86
N ALA A 146 -2.25 20.23 -10.10
CA ALA A 146 -3.03 21.31 -10.70
C ALA A 146 -4.28 21.64 -9.88
N ARG A 147 -4.94 20.63 -9.32
CA ARG A 147 -6.09 20.78 -8.40
C ARG A 147 -5.72 21.45 -7.06
N LEU A 148 -4.44 21.48 -6.74
CA LEU A 148 -3.88 22.08 -5.52
C LEU A 148 -3.22 23.44 -5.81
N GLY A 149 -3.48 24.04 -6.98
CA GLY A 149 -3.01 25.37 -7.35
C GLY A 149 -1.71 25.42 -8.15
N CYS A 150 -1.20 24.29 -8.64
CA CYS A 150 -0.04 24.29 -9.54
C CYS A 150 -0.44 24.69 -10.97
N THR A 151 0.18 25.74 -11.52
CA THR A 151 -0.16 26.28 -12.85
C THR A 151 0.60 25.63 -14.01
N PHE A 152 1.30 24.51 -13.79
CA PHE A 152 2.09 23.87 -14.84
C PHE A 152 1.21 23.25 -15.92
N HIS A 153 1.40 23.74 -17.14
CA HIS A 153 0.71 23.34 -18.34
C HIS A 153 1.68 23.43 -19.53
N ALA A 154 2.39 22.34 -19.84
CA ALA A 154 3.41 22.30 -20.89
C ALA A 154 3.62 20.88 -21.43
N GLU A 155 4.52 20.69 -22.40
CA GLU A 155 4.84 19.37 -22.94
C GLU A 155 5.38 18.40 -21.86
N LEU A 156 5.05 17.12 -21.99
CA LEU A 156 5.47 16.05 -21.07
C LEU A 156 6.98 16.00 -20.86
N ARG A 157 7.80 16.35 -21.87
CA ARG A 157 9.27 16.45 -21.72
C ARG A 157 9.72 17.42 -20.62
N HIS A 158 8.93 18.44 -20.31
CA HIS A 158 9.24 19.44 -19.29
C HIS A 158 8.65 19.11 -17.91
N LEU A 159 7.67 18.19 -17.85
CA LEU A 159 7.04 17.79 -16.59
C LEU A 159 8.04 17.24 -15.55
N PRO A 160 9.02 16.39 -15.91
CA PRO A 160 10.06 15.98 -14.97
C PRO A 160 10.79 17.20 -14.37
N GLY A 161 11.25 18.13 -15.21
CA GLY A 161 11.94 19.35 -14.75
C GLY A 161 11.08 20.22 -13.83
N HIS A 162 9.80 20.36 -14.16
CA HIS A 162 8.86 21.09 -13.30
C HIS A 162 8.64 20.40 -11.95
N LEU A 163 8.46 19.08 -11.91
CA LEU A 163 8.32 18.35 -10.64
C LEU A 163 9.61 18.39 -9.81
N ARG A 164 10.78 18.58 -10.43
CA ARG A 164 12.08 18.71 -9.75
C ARG A 164 12.27 20.03 -9.01
N SER A 165 11.94 21.15 -9.65
CA SER A 165 12.29 22.47 -9.11
C SER A 165 11.22 23.56 -9.26
N GLY A 166 10.22 23.35 -10.12
CA GLY A 166 9.21 24.36 -10.46
C GLY A 166 7.85 24.19 -9.78
N CYS A 167 7.59 23.06 -9.10
CA CYS A 167 6.29 22.80 -8.48
C CYS A 167 6.26 23.31 -7.02
N HIS A 168 5.73 24.52 -6.80
CA HIS A 168 5.61 25.11 -5.47
C HIS A 168 4.74 24.29 -4.49
N VAL A 169 3.81 23.47 -5.00
CA VAL A 169 2.89 22.64 -4.21
C VAL A 169 3.52 21.31 -3.79
N SER A 170 4.37 20.72 -4.63
CA SER A 170 5.01 19.42 -4.35
C SER A 170 5.96 19.47 -3.16
N ARG A 171 6.34 20.66 -2.67
CA ARG A 171 7.14 20.86 -1.44
C ARG A 171 6.35 20.68 -0.14
N LYS A 172 5.01 20.60 -0.18
CA LYS A 172 4.17 20.63 1.04
C LYS A 172 3.41 19.33 1.35
N THR A 173 3.29 18.38 0.43
CA THR A 173 2.34 17.25 0.57
C THR A 173 2.92 15.85 0.37
N SER A 174 4.25 15.71 0.25
CA SER A 174 4.97 14.43 0.37
C SER A 174 6.44 14.74 0.70
N PRO A 175 7.13 13.93 1.52
CA PRO A 175 8.55 14.11 1.81
C PRO A 175 9.35 13.62 0.59
N ARG A 176 9.30 14.37 -0.52
CA ARG A 176 10.34 14.24 -1.55
C ARG A 176 11.51 15.07 -1.10
N LEU A 177 12.49 14.40 -0.49
CA LEU A 177 13.81 14.95 -0.25
C LEU A 177 14.33 15.57 -1.56
N PRO A 178 14.94 16.77 -1.53
CA PRO A 178 15.47 17.40 -2.74
C PRO A 178 16.36 16.41 -3.51
N GLU A 179 16.32 16.39 -4.85
CA GLU A 179 17.15 15.49 -5.66
C GLU A 179 18.66 15.66 -5.42
N ASN A 180 19.07 16.76 -4.78
CA ASN A 180 20.45 17.01 -4.36
C ASN A 180 20.83 16.32 -3.03
N ASN A 181 19.91 15.56 -2.41
CA ASN A 181 20.19 14.76 -1.21
C ASN A 181 20.28 13.28 -1.57
N ALA A 182 21.44 12.86 -2.09
CA ALA A 182 21.71 11.47 -2.46
C ALA A 182 21.49 10.51 -1.28
N CYS A 183 21.95 10.88 -0.08
CA CYS A 183 21.75 10.11 1.16
C CYS A 183 20.26 9.84 1.42
N GLY A 184 19.45 10.90 1.35
CA GLY A 184 18.01 10.81 1.54
C GLY A 184 17.30 9.95 0.50
N GLN A 185 17.72 10.02 -0.76
CA GLN A 185 17.16 9.22 -1.84
C GLN A 185 17.52 7.72 -1.70
N THR A 186 18.75 7.40 -1.32
CA THR A 186 19.16 6.02 -1.04
C THR A 186 18.32 5.43 0.09
N LEU A 187 18.18 6.17 1.19
CA LEU A 187 17.39 5.73 2.34
C LEU A 187 15.90 5.57 2.00
N LEU A 188 15.31 6.52 1.28
CA LEU A 188 13.92 6.41 0.81
C LEU A 188 13.73 5.21 -0.12
N HIS A 189 14.68 4.96 -1.02
CA HIS A 189 14.64 3.80 -1.91
C HIS A 189 14.73 2.49 -1.11
N LEU A 190 15.57 2.43 -0.08
CA LEU A 190 15.65 1.29 0.83
C LEU A 190 14.30 1.02 1.51
N VAL A 191 13.69 2.04 2.14
CA VAL A 191 12.36 1.92 2.77
C VAL A 191 11.29 1.49 1.75
N SER A 192 11.32 2.03 0.52
CA SER A 192 10.39 1.63 -0.53
C SER A 192 10.54 0.16 -0.94
N ARG A 193 11.77 -0.35 -0.99
CA ARG A 193 12.07 -1.76 -1.25
C ARG A 193 11.58 -2.65 -0.12
N GLY A 194 11.74 -2.22 1.13
CA GLY A 194 11.21 -2.96 2.29
C GLY A 194 9.68 -3.16 2.18
N ASN A 195 8.94 -2.10 1.89
CA ASN A 195 7.48 -2.18 1.65
C ASN A 195 7.14 -3.11 0.46
N ALA A 196 7.91 -3.05 -0.62
CA ALA A 196 7.70 -3.90 -1.79
C ALA A 196 7.94 -5.39 -1.49
N ILE A 197 8.95 -5.72 -0.67
CA ILE A 197 9.22 -7.09 -0.21
C ILE A 197 8.05 -7.61 0.62
N VAL A 198 7.57 -6.84 1.61
CA VAL A 198 6.41 -7.27 2.42
C VAL A 198 5.19 -7.50 1.53
N ALA A 199 4.91 -6.60 0.59
CA ALA A 199 3.80 -6.76 -0.34
C ALA A 199 3.93 -8.00 -1.24
N GLU A 200 5.15 -8.32 -1.69
CA GLU A 200 5.39 -9.52 -2.48
C GLU A 200 5.26 -10.80 -1.65
N LEU A 201 5.77 -10.82 -0.41
CA LEU A 201 5.61 -11.95 0.49
C LEU A 201 4.14 -12.23 0.81
N LEU A 202 3.34 -11.18 1.03
CA LEU A 202 1.90 -11.33 1.25
C LEU A 202 1.21 -11.90 0.01
N ARG A 203 1.51 -11.40 -1.19
CA ARG A 203 0.96 -11.96 -2.45
C ARG A 203 1.38 -13.41 -2.67
N LEU A 204 2.64 -13.73 -2.41
CA LEU A 204 3.17 -15.09 -2.57
C LEU A 204 2.57 -16.06 -1.56
N SER A 205 2.27 -15.60 -0.35
CA SER A 205 1.67 -16.46 0.67
C SER A 205 0.30 -17.02 0.27
N ASP A 206 -0.45 -16.31 -0.59
CA ASP A 206 -1.74 -16.77 -1.09
C ASP A 206 -1.62 -17.82 -2.21
N VAL A 207 -0.43 -17.98 -2.80
CA VAL A 207 -0.17 -18.87 -3.95
C VAL A 207 0.89 -19.94 -3.65
N VAL A 208 1.13 -20.24 -2.36
CA VAL A 208 2.00 -21.36 -1.94
C VAL A 208 1.38 -22.67 -2.44
N PRO A 209 2.05 -23.44 -3.32
CA PRO A 209 1.46 -24.66 -3.85
C PRO A 209 1.26 -25.70 -2.74
N SER A 210 0.05 -26.27 -2.65
CA SER A 210 -0.36 -27.15 -1.54
C SER A 210 0.51 -28.40 -1.42
N ILE A 211 1.05 -28.89 -2.53
CA ILE A 211 1.93 -30.07 -2.57
C ILE A 211 3.19 -29.90 -1.71
N PHE A 212 3.72 -28.68 -1.56
CA PHE A 212 4.88 -28.42 -0.70
C PHE A 212 4.55 -28.46 0.79
N LYS A 213 3.28 -28.39 1.16
CA LYS A 213 2.83 -28.55 2.56
C LYS A 213 2.89 -30.01 3.02
N LEU A 214 2.61 -30.95 2.10
CA LEU A 214 2.53 -32.39 2.40
C LEU A 214 1.56 -32.69 3.57
N ASP A 215 0.41 -32.03 3.59
CA ASP A 215 -0.57 -32.15 4.68
C ASP A 215 -1.32 -33.49 4.64
N SER A 216 -1.45 -34.11 3.46
CA SER A 216 -2.18 -35.38 3.30
C SER A 216 -1.25 -36.59 3.28
N ARG A 217 -1.72 -37.72 3.83
CA ARG A 217 -0.99 -39.01 3.78
C ARG A 217 -0.70 -39.46 2.35
N LYS A 218 -1.54 -39.06 1.39
CA LYS A 218 -1.35 -39.34 -0.02
C LYS A 218 -0.15 -38.56 -0.55
N ASP A 219 -0.11 -37.24 -0.30
CA ASP A 219 0.99 -36.39 -0.77
C ASP A 219 2.32 -36.83 -0.16
N VAL A 220 2.34 -37.22 1.12
CA VAL A 220 3.54 -37.76 1.77
C VAL A 220 4.01 -39.05 1.10
N ALA A 221 3.10 -39.97 0.79
CA ALA A 221 3.46 -41.23 0.15
C ALA A 221 3.92 -41.05 -1.30
N GLU A 222 3.37 -40.05 -2.00
CA GLU A 222 3.60 -39.82 -3.43
C GLU A 222 4.81 -38.90 -3.70
N TYR A 223 5.01 -37.86 -2.87
CA TYR A 223 6.02 -36.82 -3.10
C TYR A 223 7.03 -36.67 -1.97
N GLY A 224 6.88 -37.38 -0.85
CA GLY A 224 7.75 -37.24 0.32
C GLY A 224 9.22 -37.60 0.06
N ASP A 225 9.47 -38.48 -0.91
CA ASP A 225 10.82 -38.86 -1.33
C ASP A 225 11.50 -37.85 -2.29
N ILE A 226 10.74 -36.87 -2.79
CA ILE A 226 11.18 -35.86 -3.77
C ILE A 226 11.22 -34.46 -3.15
N LEU A 227 10.20 -34.12 -2.36
CA LEU A 227 10.06 -32.83 -1.69
C LEU A 227 10.79 -32.83 -0.34
N LEU A 228 12.10 -32.68 -0.44
CA LEU A 228 13.04 -32.76 0.68
C LEU A 228 13.23 -31.43 1.38
N ASP A 229 13.44 -31.45 2.70
CA ASP A 229 13.82 -30.28 3.49
C ASP A 229 15.35 -30.07 3.50
N TYR A 230 15.87 -29.19 4.36
CA TYR A 230 17.31 -28.93 4.45
C TYR A 230 18.17 -30.14 4.87
N SER A 231 17.58 -31.27 5.26
CA SER A 231 18.32 -32.53 5.42
C SER A 231 18.97 -33.00 4.11
N TYR A 232 18.41 -32.61 2.95
CA TYR A 232 18.97 -32.86 1.63
C TYR A 232 20.45 -32.45 1.53
N PHE A 233 20.79 -31.23 1.97
CA PHE A 233 22.15 -30.69 1.86
C PHE A 233 23.19 -31.44 2.72
N LYS A 234 22.77 -32.30 3.64
CA LYS A 234 23.69 -33.13 4.44
C LYS A 234 24.10 -34.40 3.72
N VAL A 235 23.26 -34.94 2.83
CA VAL A 235 23.44 -36.26 2.21
C VAL A 235 22.93 -36.25 0.76
N ILE A 236 23.42 -35.30 -0.05
CA ILE A 236 22.96 -35.07 -1.44
C ILE A 236 23.00 -36.35 -2.26
N ASP A 237 24.14 -37.05 -2.27
CA ASP A 237 24.33 -38.27 -3.07
C ASP A 237 23.32 -39.37 -2.74
N HIS A 238 22.87 -39.48 -1.49
CA HIS A 238 21.89 -40.49 -1.11
C HIS A 238 20.53 -40.24 -1.76
N PHE A 239 20.08 -38.98 -1.75
CA PHE A 239 18.78 -38.60 -2.29
C PHE A 239 18.77 -38.63 -3.82
N GLU A 240 19.81 -38.08 -4.46
CA GLU A 240 19.89 -38.09 -5.93
C GLU A 240 20.01 -39.52 -6.47
N ASN A 241 20.85 -40.39 -5.89
CA ASN A 241 20.91 -41.80 -6.30
C ASN A 241 19.58 -42.54 -6.09
N LYS A 242 18.79 -42.18 -5.07
CA LYS A 242 17.48 -42.79 -4.81
C LYS A 242 16.46 -42.40 -5.90
N ILE A 243 16.51 -41.16 -6.36
CA ILE A 243 15.64 -40.64 -7.43
C ILE A 243 16.10 -41.22 -8.78
N GLU A 244 17.40 -41.20 -9.06
CA GLU A 244 17.98 -41.76 -10.29
C GLU A 244 17.77 -43.28 -10.42
N ALA A 245 17.73 -44.03 -9.32
CA ALA A 245 17.52 -45.47 -9.37
C ALA A 245 16.05 -45.89 -9.59
N ASN A 246 15.09 -44.96 -9.59
CA ASN A 246 13.67 -45.27 -9.69
C ASN A 246 12.96 -44.42 -10.76
N ASP A 247 12.65 -45.03 -11.89
CA ASP A 247 11.97 -44.40 -13.03
C ASP A 247 10.68 -43.65 -12.64
N GLN A 248 9.90 -44.20 -11.69
CA GLN A 248 8.67 -43.54 -11.23
C GLN A 248 8.95 -42.25 -10.46
N LEU A 249 10.05 -42.19 -9.69
CA LEU A 249 10.44 -40.97 -8.99
C LEU A 249 11.00 -39.93 -9.95
N GLN A 250 11.74 -40.36 -10.99
CA GLN A 250 12.23 -39.46 -12.03
C GLN A 250 11.09 -38.78 -12.80
N ASP A 251 10.11 -39.57 -13.27
CA ASP A 251 8.95 -39.04 -14.00
C ASP A 251 8.19 -38.00 -13.18
N ARG A 252 8.03 -38.25 -11.87
CA ARG A 252 7.34 -37.34 -10.95
C ARG A 252 8.16 -36.10 -10.62
N ASP A 253 9.48 -36.23 -10.48
CA ASP A 253 10.35 -35.09 -10.22
C ASP A 253 10.40 -34.14 -11.44
N GLU A 254 10.42 -34.68 -12.66
CA GLU A 254 10.37 -33.85 -13.88
C GLU A 254 8.98 -33.20 -14.04
N GLU A 255 7.88 -33.91 -13.77
CA GLU A 255 6.53 -33.33 -13.76
C GLU A 255 6.42 -32.17 -12.74
N LEU A 256 6.97 -32.33 -11.53
CA LEU A 256 7.01 -31.26 -10.52
C LEU A 256 7.83 -30.07 -11.01
N ARG A 257 8.97 -30.32 -11.63
CA ARG A 257 9.85 -29.28 -12.16
C ARG A 257 9.15 -28.46 -13.23
N GLU A 258 8.58 -29.09 -14.25
CA GLU A 258 7.89 -28.40 -15.34
C GLU A 258 6.72 -27.54 -14.84
N ASN A 259 5.96 -28.04 -13.85
CA ASN A 259 4.80 -27.35 -13.32
C ASN A 259 5.15 -26.21 -12.36
N TYR A 260 6.23 -26.31 -11.58
CA TYR A 260 6.49 -25.41 -10.45
C TYR A 260 7.77 -24.56 -10.57
N ILE A 261 8.64 -24.75 -11.56
CA ILE A 261 9.91 -24.00 -11.64
C ILE A 261 9.72 -22.47 -11.69
N ASP A 262 8.70 -21.97 -12.40
CA ASP A 262 8.44 -20.54 -12.52
C ASP A 262 8.00 -19.92 -11.18
N ILE A 263 7.10 -20.61 -10.46
CA ILE A 263 6.63 -20.15 -9.17
C ILE A 263 7.75 -20.26 -8.12
N LEU A 264 8.52 -21.35 -8.12
CA LEU A 264 9.69 -21.54 -7.26
C LEU A 264 10.74 -20.45 -7.48
N THR A 265 10.99 -20.06 -8.74
CA THR A 265 11.88 -18.95 -9.08
C THR A 265 11.39 -17.63 -8.47
N ARG A 266 10.08 -17.36 -8.55
CA ARG A 266 9.49 -16.16 -7.95
C ARG A 266 9.61 -16.15 -6.42
N PHE A 267 9.39 -17.30 -5.77
CA PHE A 267 9.61 -17.44 -4.32
C PHE A 267 11.08 -17.23 -3.95
N TYR A 268 12.02 -17.83 -4.69
CA TYR A 268 13.44 -17.63 -4.47
C TYR A 268 13.85 -16.15 -4.60
N LEU A 269 13.40 -15.44 -5.64
CA LEU A 269 13.72 -14.02 -5.81
C LEU A 269 13.16 -13.15 -4.66
N ALA A 270 11.98 -13.49 -4.15
CA ALA A 270 11.42 -12.81 -2.97
C ALA A 270 12.25 -13.08 -1.71
N PHE A 271 12.64 -14.34 -1.49
CA PHE A 271 13.51 -14.76 -0.38
C PHE A 271 14.90 -14.13 -0.44
N GLU A 272 15.51 -14.10 -1.62
CA GLU A 272 16.78 -13.43 -1.88
C GLU A 272 16.68 -11.92 -1.62
N SER A 273 15.55 -11.30 -1.95
CA SER A 273 15.32 -9.88 -1.69
C SER A 273 15.33 -9.54 -0.20
N ILE A 274 14.95 -10.46 0.69
CA ILE A 274 15.03 -10.29 2.15
C ILE A 274 16.49 -10.17 2.59
N HIS A 275 17.34 -11.09 2.12
CA HIS A 275 18.76 -11.07 2.44
C HIS A 275 19.44 -9.81 1.87
N LYS A 276 19.16 -9.49 0.60
CA LYS A 276 19.66 -8.27 -0.06
C LYS A 276 19.25 -7.00 0.67
N TYR A 277 18.02 -6.92 1.19
CA TYR A 277 17.59 -5.76 1.98
C TYR A 277 18.47 -5.51 3.20
N THR A 278 18.85 -6.58 3.91
CA THR A 278 19.71 -6.49 5.10
C THR A 278 21.12 -6.07 4.73
N ILE A 279 21.68 -6.62 3.65
CA ILE A 279 22.99 -6.23 3.11
C ILE A 279 22.98 -4.75 2.71
N ASP A 280 21.96 -4.31 1.98
CA ASP A 280 21.87 -2.93 1.49
C ASP A 280 21.68 -1.94 2.64
N LEU A 281 20.98 -2.32 3.71
CA LEU A 281 20.87 -1.51 4.93
C LEU A 281 22.23 -1.37 5.62
N ASN A 282 22.96 -2.47 5.83
CA ASN A 282 24.30 -2.40 6.41
C ASN A 282 25.27 -1.60 5.54
N ARG A 283 25.23 -1.80 4.21
CA ARG A 283 26.03 -1.01 3.27
C ARG A 283 25.72 0.49 3.40
N PHE A 284 24.45 0.86 3.49
CA PHE A 284 24.07 2.26 3.69
C PHE A 284 24.61 2.84 5.01
N LEU A 285 24.64 2.06 6.09
CA LEU A 285 25.23 2.46 7.37
C LEU A 285 26.75 2.59 7.27
N GLU A 286 27.42 1.65 6.60
CA GLU A 286 28.86 1.72 6.30
C GLU A 286 29.19 2.97 5.46
N ASP A 287 28.42 3.25 4.42
CA ASP A 287 28.59 4.42 3.56
C ASP A 287 28.45 5.75 4.34
N LEU A 288 27.62 5.79 5.39
CA LEU A 288 27.49 6.93 6.29
C LEU A 288 28.71 7.06 7.22
N ASP A 289 29.20 5.94 7.76
CA ASP A 289 30.36 5.92 8.65
C ASP A 289 31.66 6.25 7.89
N GLU A 290 31.78 5.82 6.63
CA GLU A 290 32.90 6.14 5.72
C GLU A 290 32.82 7.56 5.15
N GLY A 291 31.72 8.27 5.36
CA GLY A 291 31.53 9.65 4.89
C GLY A 291 31.35 9.78 3.38
N ILE A 292 30.85 8.73 2.71
CA ILE A 292 30.53 8.75 1.27
C ILE A 292 29.51 9.84 0.95
N TYR A 293 28.59 10.08 1.87
CA TYR A 293 27.65 11.18 1.82
C TYR A 293 28.25 12.43 2.46
N ILE A 294 28.64 13.41 1.63
CA ILE A 294 29.25 14.67 2.09
C ILE A 294 28.36 15.34 3.16
N GLN A 295 28.96 15.63 4.33
CA GLN A 295 28.29 16.26 5.48
C GLN A 295 27.10 15.48 6.04
N GLN A 296 26.99 14.18 5.78
CA GLN A 296 26.02 13.31 6.41
C GLN A 296 26.71 12.25 7.24
N SER A 297 26.24 12.08 8.47
CA SER A 297 26.58 10.98 9.37
C SER A 297 25.28 10.36 9.90
N LEU A 298 25.39 9.23 10.60
CA LEU A 298 24.24 8.62 11.27
C LEU A 298 23.53 9.62 12.21
N GLU A 299 24.27 10.43 12.94
CA GLU A 299 23.74 11.47 13.84
C GLU A 299 23.02 12.57 13.07
N SER A 300 23.62 13.10 11.99
CA SER A 300 23.02 14.21 11.24
C SER A 300 21.70 13.79 10.57
N VAL A 301 21.65 12.56 10.05
CA VAL A 301 20.44 11.98 9.46
C VAL A 301 19.35 11.80 10.51
N LEU A 302 19.70 11.35 11.73
CA LEU A 302 18.76 11.18 12.83
C LEU A 302 18.32 12.49 13.51
N VAL A 303 18.99 13.60 13.26
CA VAL A 303 18.54 14.95 13.67
C VAL A 303 17.54 15.52 12.66
N ASN A 304 17.62 15.13 11.39
CA ASN A 304 16.69 15.55 10.35
C ASN A 304 15.32 14.86 10.52
N ASP A 305 14.22 15.61 10.33
CA ASP A 305 12.85 15.08 10.52
C ASP A 305 12.48 13.95 9.55
N ASP A 306 12.86 14.06 8.27
CA ASP A 306 12.61 13.01 7.28
C ASP A 306 13.60 11.85 7.47
N GLY A 307 14.86 12.17 7.75
CA GLY A 307 15.92 11.19 8.00
C GLY A 307 15.62 10.29 9.19
N LYS A 308 15.25 10.86 10.34
CA LYS A 308 14.89 10.09 11.54
C LYS A 308 13.69 9.18 11.31
N GLN A 309 12.69 9.64 10.56
CA GLN A 309 11.53 8.83 10.21
C GLN A 309 11.95 7.63 9.36
N LEU A 310 12.65 7.87 8.25
CA LEU A 310 13.06 6.80 7.34
C LEU A 310 14.05 5.82 7.98
N MET A 311 14.93 6.30 8.86
CA MET A 311 15.84 5.44 9.62
C MET A 311 15.07 4.55 10.60
N CYS A 312 14.02 5.04 11.24
CA CYS A 312 13.15 4.20 12.07
C CYS A 312 12.38 3.18 11.23
N GLU A 313 11.83 3.61 10.09
CA GLU A 313 11.08 2.75 9.17
C GLU A 313 11.94 1.65 8.56
N ALA A 314 13.21 1.90 8.25
CA ALA A 314 14.11 0.90 7.70
C ALA A 314 14.33 -0.29 8.67
N LEU A 315 14.67 0.01 9.93
CA LEU A 315 14.84 -1.05 10.95
C LEU A 315 13.52 -1.77 11.24
N PHE A 316 12.42 -1.02 11.31
CA PHE A 316 11.09 -1.58 11.49
C PHE A 316 10.70 -2.55 10.37
N LEU A 317 10.89 -2.15 9.11
CA LEU A 317 10.58 -2.98 7.94
C LEU A 317 11.43 -4.25 7.90
N CYS A 318 12.70 -4.17 8.30
CA CYS A 318 13.54 -5.36 8.47
C CYS A 318 12.85 -6.40 9.38
N GLY A 319 12.42 -5.99 10.58
CA GLY A 319 11.73 -6.86 11.52
C GLY A 319 10.36 -7.34 11.03
N VAL A 320 9.58 -6.48 10.37
CA VAL A 320 8.29 -6.86 9.79
C VAL A 320 8.46 -7.91 8.70
N ILE A 321 9.45 -7.77 7.81
CA ILE A 321 9.73 -8.76 6.77
C ILE A 321 10.00 -10.13 7.38
N LEU A 322 10.85 -10.20 8.41
CA LEU A 322 11.16 -11.45 9.13
C LEU A 322 9.90 -12.07 9.73
N LEU A 323 9.11 -11.27 10.45
CA LEU A 323 7.88 -11.75 11.07
C LEU A 323 6.86 -12.24 10.03
N VAL A 324 6.66 -11.50 8.92
CA VAL A 324 5.71 -11.86 7.87
C VAL A 324 6.09 -13.16 7.17
N VAL A 325 7.37 -13.34 6.80
CA VAL A 325 7.79 -14.56 6.09
C VAL A 325 7.63 -15.81 6.96
N ASP A 326 7.83 -15.69 8.28
CA ASP A 326 7.70 -16.82 9.23
C ASP A 326 6.26 -17.14 9.59
N GLN A 327 5.41 -16.11 9.63
CA GLN A 327 4.00 -16.31 9.92
C GLN A 327 3.21 -16.84 8.71
N LYS A 328 3.56 -16.36 7.51
CA LYS A 328 2.79 -16.61 6.28
C LYS A 328 3.26 -17.83 5.49
N ILE A 329 4.52 -18.21 5.64
CA ILE A 329 5.10 -19.37 4.94
C ILE A 329 5.84 -20.20 5.98
N GLU A 330 5.27 -21.36 6.33
CA GLU A 330 5.84 -22.23 7.35
C GLU A 330 7.27 -22.64 7.03
N GLY A 331 8.10 -22.75 8.08
CA GLY A 331 9.53 -23.04 7.94
C GLY A 331 9.81 -24.25 7.07
N ILE A 332 9.12 -25.37 7.30
CA ILE A 332 9.32 -26.61 6.54
C ILE A 332 8.95 -26.44 5.06
N VAL A 333 7.93 -25.64 4.76
CA VAL A 333 7.47 -25.37 3.39
C VAL A 333 8.52 -24.51 2.67
N ARG A 334 9.06 -23.48 3.33
CA ARG A 334 10.16 -22.68 2.77
C ARG A 334 11.38 -23.54 2.46
N GLU A 335 11.77 -24.43 3.38
CA GLU A 335 12.91 -25.32 3.19
C GLU A 335 12.72 -26.22 1.96
N ARG A 336 11.55 -26.86 1.84
CA ARG A 336 11.22 -27.71 0.68
C ARG A 336 11.24 -26.97 -0.64
N MET A 337 10.68 -25.76 -0.67
CA MET A 337 10.66 -24.93 -1.88
C MET A 337 12.07 -24.49 -2.29
N LEU A 338 12.92 -24.14 -1.32
CA LEU A 338 14.31 -23.76 -1.58
C LEU A 338 15.15 -24.95 -2.07
N VAL A 339 14.95 -26.13 -1.50
CA VAL A 339 15.62 -27.36 -1.96
C VAL A 339 15.15 -27.75 -3.35
N ALA A 340 13.85 -27.75 -3.63
CA ALA A 340 13.32 -28.02 -4.96
C ALA A 340 13.84 -27.03 -6.00
N TYR A 341 13.85 -25.73 -5.67
CA TYR A 341 14.44 -24.71 -6.54
C TYR A 341 15.93 -24.96 -6.81
N TYR A 342 16.70 -25.33 -5.79
CA TYR A 342 18.12 -25.66 -5.92
C TYR A 342 18.34 -26.85 -6.86
N ARG A 343 17.62 -27.96 -6.64
CA ARG A 343 17.70 -29.18 -7.46
C ARG A 343 17.33 -28.88 -8.92
N TYR A 344 16.21 -28.21 -9.16
CA TYR A 344 15.73 -27.92 -10.51
C TYR A 344 16.56 -26.88 -11.27
N ARG A 345 17.13 -25.90 -10.57
CA ARG A 345 18.02 -24.92 -11.19
C ARG A 345 19.32 -25.55 -11.64
N GLN A 346 19.86 -26.51 -10.89
CA GLN A 346 21.09 -27.22 -11.28
C GLN A 346 20.94 -27.97 -12.59
N VAL A 347 19.79 -28.60 -12.83
CA VAL A 347 19.51 -29.34 -14.08
C VAL A 347 19.48 -28.41 -15.31
N CYS A 348 18.95 -27.19 -15.19
CA CYS A 348 18.90 -26.20 -16.28
C CYS A 348 20.28 -25.61 -16.69
N VAL A 349 21.31 -25.72 -15.84
CA VAL A 349 22.60 -25.01 -15.99
C VAL A 349 23.75 -25.98 -16.31
N HIS A 350 23.48 -27.11 -16.96
CA HIS A 350 24.52 -28.05 -17.44
C HIS A 350 25.39 -27.51 -18.61
N GLY A 351 25.53 -26.18 -18.75
CA GLY A 351 26.35 -25.56 -19.80
C GLY A 351 26.89 -24.15 -19.49
N ALA A 352 26.64 -23.56 -18.32
CA ALA A 352 27.19 -22.25 -17.98
C ALA A 352 27.97 -22.33 -16.66
N GLN A 353 29.20 -21.80 -16.66
CA GLN A 353 30.12 -21.81 -15.54
C GLN A 353 29.49 -21.33 -14.22
N ARG A 354 29.78 -22.07 -13.15
CA ARG A 354 29.52 -21.72 -11.75
C ARG A 354 30.17 -20.36 -11.42
N THR A 355 29.42 -19.27 -11.40
CA THR A 355 29.93 -17.94 -11.01
C THR A 355 29.05 -17.33 -9.92
N SER A 356 29.67 -16.84 -8.84
CA SER A 356 29.22 -15.93 -7.75
C SER A 356 27.86 -16.13 -7.03
N ASP A 357 26.85 -16.74 -7.66
CA ASP A 357 25.47 -16.85 -7.18
C ASP A 357 25.26 -17.86 -6.03
N GLU A 358 26.17 -18.82 -5.83
CA GLU A 358 26.04 -19.83 -4.75
C GLU A 358 26.17 -19.21 -3.35
N SER A 359 26.99 -18.16 -3.21
CA SER A 359 27.18 -17.47 -1.91
C SER A 359 25.89 -16.88 -1.35
N ASN A 360 25.06 -16.29 -2.23
CA ASN A 360 23.77 -15.73 -1.84
C ASN A 360 22.75 -16.81 -1.48
N PHE A 361 22.81 -17.99 -2.11
CA PHE A 361 21.87 -19.07 -1.85
C PHE A 361 22.02 -19.65 -0.44
N ASP A 362 23.26 -19.89 0.00
CA ASP A 362 23.55 -20.42 1.33
C ASP A 362 23.11 -19.45 2.43
N ASP A 363 23.34 -18.16 2.25
CA ASP A 363 22.95 -17.14 3.23
C ASP A 363 21.43 -16.94 3.28
N VAL A 364 20.75 -17.03 2.13
CA VAL A 364 19.27 -17.10 2.08
C VAL A 364 18.77 -18.33 2.85
N CYS A 365 19.41 -19.49 2.67
CA CYS A 365 19.03 -20.70 3.38
C CYS A 365 19.25 -20.58 4.90
N LYS A 366 20.38 -20.02 5.33
CA LYS A 366 20.67 -19.76 6.76
C LYS A 366 19.62 -18.83 7.37
N LEU A 367 19.26 -17.76 6.67
CA LEU A 367 18.26 -16.80 7.13
C LEU A 367 16.89 -17.46 7.27
N LEU A 368 16.42 -18.19 6.25
CA LEU A 368 15.05 -18.73 6.16
C LEU A 368 14.84 -20.12 6.76
N ARG A 369 15.88 -20.73 7.34
CA ARG A 369 15.79 -22.00 8.07
C ARG A 369 14.60 -22.01 9.02
N SER A 370 13.95 -23.15 9.15
CA SER A 370 12.82 -23.33 10.06
C SER A 370 13.17 -22.85 11.47
N THR A 371 12.28 -22.04 12.04
CA THR A 371 12.36 -21.55 13.43
C THR A 371 11.62 -22.49 14.39
N GLY A 372 10.91 -23.49 13.85
CA GLY A 372 9.94 -24.29 14.58
C GLY A 372 8.63 -23.55 14.88
N PHE A 373 8.51 -22.28 14.50
CA PHE A 373 7.27 -21.52 14.65
C PHE A 373 6.21 -22.07 13.70
N SER A 374 4.97 -22.17 14.19
CA SER A 374 3.82 -22.54 13.39
C SER A 374 2.63 -21.67 13.75
N SER A 375 1.91 -21.25 12.72
CA SER A 375 0.67 -20.47 12.82
C SER A 375 -0.56 -21.36 13.06
N ALA A 376 -0.39 -22.68 13.16
CA ALA A 376 -1.49 -23.61 13.33
C ALA A 376 -2.17 -23.46 14.70
N PRO A 377 -3.51 -23.65 14.80
CA PRO A 377 -4.21 -23.64 16.08
C PRO A 377 -3.63 -24.71 17.02
N GLY A 378 -3.27 -24.32 18.25
CA GLY A 378 -2.66 -25.23 19.22
C GLY A 378 -1.13 -25.28 19.20
N ALA A 379 -0.48 -24.67 18.19
CA ALA A 379 0.97 -24.63 18.12
C ALA A 379 1.56 -23.84 19.31
N LYS A 380 2.60 -24.40 19.93
CA LYS A 380 3.34 -23.73 20.99
C LYS A 380 4.43 -22.86 20.39
N ARG A 381 4.63 -21.68 20.95
CA ARG A 381 5.76 -20.82 20.57
C ARG A 381 7.08 -21.55 20.90
N PRO A 382 8.03 -21.63 19.95
CA PRO A 382 9.35 -22.19 20.21
C PRO A 382 10.09 -21.41 21.31
N ALA A 383 11.00 -22.07 22.00
CA ALA A 383 11.89 -21.41 22.95
C ALA A 383 12.72 -20.33 22.24
N ASN A 384 12.95 -19.20 22.89
CA ASN A 384 13.73 -18.06 22.39
C ASN A 384 13.23 -17.45 21.06
N TYR A 385 12.00 -17.75 20.64
CA TYR A 385 11.38 -17.10 19.49
C TYR A 385 10.68 -15.79 19.90
N PRO A 386 10.83 -14.68 19.15
CA PRO A 386 11.56 -14.55 17.89
C PRO A 386 13.04 -14.14 18.01
N ASP A 387 13.60 -14.00 19.22
CA ASP A 387 14.96 -13.51 19.47
C ASP A 387 16.05 -14.22 18.66
N ASP A 388 16.07 -15.56 18.67
CA ASP A 388 17.07 -16.35 17.94
C ASP A 388 16.92 -16.20 16.42
N TYR A 389 15.71 -15.91 15.94
CA TYR A 389 15.45 -15.66 14.53
C TYR A 389 15.92 -14.26 14.12
N PHE A 390 15.63 -13.24 14.94
CA PHE A 390 16.11 -11.87 14.72
C PHE A 390 17.63 -11.78 14.79
N ARG A 391 18.29 -12.59 15.64
CA ARG A 391 19.76 -12.67 15.73
C ARG A 391 20.44 -13.17 14.44
N ARG A 392 19.69 -13.80 13.53
CA ARG A 392 20.23 -14.19 12.20
C ARG A 392 20.54 -12.99 11.32
N VAL A 393 19.92 -11.84 11.61
CA VAL A 393 20.21 -10.57 10.96
C VAL A 393 21.14 -9.75 11.86
N THR A 394 22.36 -9.52 11.38
CA THR A 394 23.34 -8.68 12.07
C THR A 394 23.24 -7.25 11.53
N LEU A 395 22.95 -6.31 12.43
CA LEU A 395 22.88 -4.87 12.13
C LEU A 395 23.74 -4.12 13.14
N ASN A 396 24.19 -2.91 12.78
CA ASN A 396 24.99 -2.06 13.66
C ASN A 396 24.23 -1.76 14.98
N GLU A 397 24.80 -2.17 16.11
CA GLU A 397 24.20 -2.00 17.45
C GLU A 397 24.01 -0.52 17.83
N THR A 398 24.91 0.36 17.40
CA THR A 398 24.80 1.81 17.61
C THR A 398 23.57 2.34 16.89
N TYR A 399 23.33 1.92 15.65
CA TYR A 399 22.13 2.29 14.90
C TYR A 399 20.85 1.81 15.59
N ILE A 400 20.79 0.55 16.04
CA ILE A 400 19.64 0.01 16.78
C ILE A 400 19.39 0.84 18.06
N SER A 401 20.44 1.12 18.82
CA SER A 401 20.38 1.90 20.06
C SER A 401 19.88 3.33 19.82
N MET A 402 20.37 3.99 18.78
CA MET A 402 19.96 5.35 18.41
C MET A 402 18.49 5.38 17.93
N VAL A 403 18.07 4.42 17.09
CA VAL A 403 16.67 4.30 16.66
C VAL A 403 15.75 4.07 17.85
N LEU A 404 16.09 3.16 18.76
CA LEU A 404 15.34 2.95 20.00
C LEU A 404 15.27 4.20 20.87
N GLY A 405 16.37 4.96 20.96
CA GLY A 405 16.41 6.24 21.66
C GLY A 405 15.45 7.27 21.07
N ARG A 406 15.43 7.40 19.73
CA ARG A 406 14.52 8.29 18.99
C ARG A 406 13.07 7.86 19.11
N LEU A 407 12.78 6.58 18.90
CA LEU A 407 11.45 6.00 19.08
C LEU A 407 10.93 6.12 20.51
N ARG A 408 11.79 6.26 21.53
CA ARG A 408 11.35 6.49 22.91
C ARG A 408 11.14 7.96 23.24
N SER A 409 11.97 8.85 22.70
CA SER A 409 12.01 10.25 23.14
C SER A 409 11.17 11.18 22.26
N ASP A 410 11.24 10.99 20.94
CA ASP A 410 10.73 11.96 19.96
C ASP A 410 9.28 11.63 19.54
N ASP A 411 8.62 12.57 18.86
CA ASP A 411 7.39 12.34 18.08
C ASP A 411 7.80 12.25 16.60
N VAL A 412 8.16 11.04 16.16
CA VAL A 412 8.82 10.81 14.86
C VAL A 412 7.93 11.26 13.69
N TYR A 413 6.62 11.16 13.83
CA TYR A 413 5.64 11.55 12.81
C TYR A 413 4.95 12.91 13.06
N ASN A 414 5.38 13.64 14.10
CA ASN A 414 4.79 14.92 14.51
C ASN A 414 3.25 14.86 14.73
N GLN A 415 2.73 13.71 15.16
CA GLN A 415 1.29 13.44 15.27
C GLN A 415 0.65 14.02 16.54
N ILE A 416 1.43 14.40 17.55
CA ILE A 416 0.91 15.04 18.77
C ILE A 416 0.20 16.35 18.41
N SER A 417 0.72 17.09 17.42
CA SER A 417 0.06 18.30 16.92
C SER A 417 -1.32 18.04 16.29
N ALA A 418 -1.48 16.87 15.66
CA ALA A 418 -2.74 16.43 15.08
C ALA A 418 -3.72 15.89 16.14
N TYR A 419 -3.24 15.45 17.30
CA TYR A 419 -4.01 14.93 18.43
C TYR A 419 -3.64 15.65 19.74
N PRO A 420 -4.08 16.90 19.93
CA PRO A 420 -3.61 17.76 21.01
C PRO A 420 -4.13 17.37 22.40
N LEU A 421 -5.19 16.54 22.47
CA LEU A 421 -5.72 16.09 23.75
C LEU A 421 -4.80 15.02 24.36
N PRO A 422 -4.36 15.16 25.63
CA PRO A 422 -3.44 14.20 26.25
C PRO A 422 -3.93 12.75 26.24
N GLU A 423 -5.25 12.56 26.32
CA GLU A 423 -5.89 11.24 26.25
C GLU A 423 -5.86 10.59 24.87
N HIS A 424 -5.45 11.33 23.82
CA HIS A 424 -5.27 10.81 22.46
C HIS A 424 -3.82 10.41 22.17
N ARG A 425 -2.93 10.47 23.17
CA ARG A 425 -1.51 10.14 23.02
C ARG A 425 -1.29 8.74 22.41
N SER A 426 -2.03 7.74 22.87
CA SER A 426 -1.91 6.35 22.38
C SER A 426 -2.31 6.22 20.91
N MET A 427 -3.27 7.02 20.43
CA MET A 427 -3.61 7.13 19.02
C MET A 427 -2.53 7.87 18.23
N ALA A 428 -2.08 9.02 18.72
CA ALA A 428 -1.08 9.87 18.07
C ALA A 428 0.23 9.10 17.82
N LEU A 429 0.67 8.34 18.83
CA LEU A 429 1.92 7.59 18.80
C LEU A 429 1.74 6.15 18.32
N ALA A 430 0.57 5.76 17.80
CA ALA A 430 0.27 4.36 17.50
C ALA A 430 1.23 3.72 16.47
N THR A 431 1.59 4.45 15.41
CA THR A 431 2.55 3.97 14.41
C THR A 431 3.95 3.80 15.02
N GLN A 432 4.35 4.74 15.87
CA GLN A 432 5.63 4.67 16.58
C GLN A 432 5.67 3.54 17.62
N ALA A 433 4.55 3.29 18.29
CA ALA A 433 4.38 2.17 19.20
C ALA A 433 4.51 0.83 18.48
N ALA A 434 3.92 0.70 17.29
CA ALA A 434 4.07 -0.47 16.44
C ALA A 434 5.53 -0.69 16.01
N MET A 435 6.23 0.38 15.62
CA MET A 435 7.66 0.30 15.31
C MET A 435 8.47 -0.17 16.51
N LEU A 436 8.24 0.45 17.67
CA LEU A 436 8.96 0.13 18.89
C LEU A 436 8.75 -1.34 19.31
N TYR A 437 7.52 -1.85 19.19
CA TYR A 437 7.23 -3.27 19.45
C TYR A 437 8.12 -4.21 18.62
N VAL A 438 8.24 -3.96 17.31
CA VAL A 438 9.05 -4.80 16.41
C VAL A 438 10.55 -4.59 16.66
N VAL A 439 10.98 -3.34 16.81
CA VAL A 439 12.41 -3.00 16.96
C VAL A 439 13.00 -3.54 18.27
N LEU A 440 12.19 -3.69 19.32
CA LEU A 440 12.63 -4.29 20.59
C LEU A 440 13.14 -5.73 20.43
N TYR A 441 12.73 -6.48 19.41
CA TYR A 441 13.27 -7.82 19.14
C TYR A 441 14.70 -7.83 18.61
N PHE A 442 15.22 -6.70 18.11
CA PHE A 442 16.65 -6.53 17.83
C PHE A 442 17.46 -6.22 19.11
N ALA A 443 16.80 -5.94 20.24
CA ALA A 443 17.43 -5.67 21.53
C ALA A 443 16.68 -6.39 22.68
N PRO A 444 16.63 -7.75 22.67
CA PRO A 444 15.78 -8.53 23.58
C PRO A 444 16.15 -8.35 25.06
N GLU A 445 17.38 -7.96 25.36
CA GLU A 445 17.82 -7.59 26.71
C GLU A 445 16.95 -6.51 27.36
N ILE A 446 16.38 -5.60 26.57
CA ILE A 446 15.44 -4.59 27.08
C ILE A 446 14.16 -5.26 27.59
N LEU A 447 13.62 -6.21 26.82
CA LEU A 447 12.40 -6.95 27.13
C LEU A 447 12.58 -7.86 28.36
N HIS A 448 13.74 -8.51 28.49
CA HIS A 448 14.04 -9.41 29.62
C HIS A 448 14.40 -8.67 30.91
N ASN A 449 15.36 -7.73 30.82
CA ASN A 449 16.13 -7.31 31.99
C ASN A 449 15.95 -5.82 32.35
N GLN A 450 15.58 -4.95 31.40
CA GLN A 450 15.56 -3.49 31.62
C GLN A 450 14.21 -2.96 32.09
N GLN A 451 13.85 -3.26 33.34
CA GLN A 451 12.54 -2.91 33.94
C GLN A 451 12.18 -1.41 33.84
N ALA A 452 13.13 -0.52 34.11
CA ALA A 452 12.89 0.92 34.06
C ALA A 452 12.54 1.39 32.64
N LYS A 453 13.30 0.94 31.63
CA LYS A 453 13.03 1.29 30.22
C LYS A 453 11.70 0.71 29.75
N MET A 454 11.40 -0.55 30.09
CA MET A 454 10.12 -1.14 29.70
C MET A 454 8.92 -0.46 30.36
N ARG A 455 9.05 -0.02 31.62
CA ARG A 455 7.99 0.77 32.28
C ARG A 455 7.74 2.09 31.56
N GLU A 456 8.80 2.85 31.26
CA GLU A 456 8.68 4.09 30.49
C GLU A 456 8.02 3.87 29.11
N ILE A 457 8.42 2.81 28.40
CA ILE A 457 7.83 2.43 27.11
C ILE A 457 6.33 2.13 27.26
N VAL A 458 5.95 1.29 28.21
CA VAL A 458 4.54 0.91 28.41
C VAL A 458 3.69 2.10 28.85
N ASP A 459 4.16 2.90 29.80
CA ASP A 459 3.41 4.06 30.28
C ASP A 459 3.21 5.11 29.17
N LYS A 460 4.21 5.28 28.27
CA LYS A 460 4.12 6.21 27.16
C LYS A 460 3.21 5.70 26.03
N TYR A 461 3.41 4.47 25.57
CA TYR A 461 2.81 3.95 24.32
C TYR A 461 1.63 3.00 24.52
N PHE A 462 1.59 2.27 25.64
CA PHE A 462 0.62 1.20 25.90
C PHE A 462 -0.14 1.38 27.24
N PRO A 463 -0.56 2.58 27.67
CA PRO A 463 -1.26 2.74 28.95
C PRO A 463 -2.70 2.16 28.93
N ASP A 464 -3.30 2.10 27.74
CA ASP A 464 -4.69 1.74 27.47
C ASP A 464 -4.83 0.75 26.29
N ASN A 465 -3.74 0.42 25.60
CA ASN A 465 -3.72 -0.46 24.44
C ASN A 465 -2.80 -1.66 24.68
N TRP A 466 -3.37 -2.87 24.69
CA TRP A 466 -2.59 -4.14 24.71
C TRP A 466 -2.82 -4.99 23.47
N VAL A 467 -3.75 -4.59 22.60
CA VAL A 467 -3.88 -5.13 21.25
C VAL A 467 -3.50 -4.02 20.28
N ILE A 468 -2.48 -4.27 19.45
CA ILE A 468 -1.91 -3.28 18.53
C ILE A 468 -1.96 -3.78 17.09
N SER A 469 -1.91 -2.87 16.13
CA SER A 469 -1.74 -3.20 14.71
C SER A 469 -0.32 -2.83 14.28
N ILE A 470 0.45 -3.82 13.82
CA ILE A 470 1.87 -3.62 13.48
C ILE A 470 2.05 -3.20 12.03
N TYR A 471 1.40 -3.87 11.07
CA TYR A 471 1.54 -3.58 9.65
C TYR A 471 0.28 -4.00 8.90
N MET A 472 -0.31 -3.11 8.09
CA MET A 472 -1.48 -3.41 7.24
C MET A 472 -2.61 -4.21 7.93
N GLY A 473 -2.91 -3.91 9.20
CA GLY A 473 -3.99 -4.59 9.95
C GLY A 473 -3.60 -5.89 10.64
N MET A 474 -2.33 -6.31 10.56
CA MET A 474 -1.79 -7.41 11.35
C MET A 474 -1.85 -7.06 12.85
N THR A 475 -2.73 -7.73 13.59
CA THR A 475 -2.95 -7.44 15.02
C THR A 475 -2.09 -8.31 15.93
N VAL A 476 -1.52 -7.72 16.98
CA VAL A 476 -0.73 -8.44 17.98
C VAL A 476 -1.31 -8.15 19.36
N ASN A 477 -1.48 -9.19 20.17
CA ASN A 477 -1.80 -9.06 21.58
C ASN A 477 -0.51 -9.11 22.41
N LEU A 478 -0.18 -7.99 23.07
CA LEU A 478 1.05 -7.84 23.86
C LEU A 478 1.10 -8.80 25.06
N VAL A 479 -0.05 -9.21 25.58
CA VAL A 479 -0.13 -10.19 26.69
C VAL A 479 0.47 -11.53 26.28
N ASP A 480 0.20 -11.94 25.03
CA ASP A 480 0.76 -13.17 24.47
C ASP A 480 2.16 -12.95 23.93
N ALA A 481 2.37 -11.87 23.16
CA ALA A 481 3.65 -11.57 22.54
C ALA A 481 4.77 -11.43 23.58
N TRP A 482 4.49 -10.77 24.71
CA TRP A 482 5.48 -10.52 25.75
C TRP A 482 5.45 -11.46 26.95
N GLU A 483 4.69 -12.56 26.88
CA GLU A 483 4.62 -13.57 27.95
C GLU A 483 6.01 -14.07 28.43
N PRO A 484 6.99 -14.34 27.53
CA PRO A 484 8.31 -14.84 27.92
C PRO A 484 9.21 -13.77 28.56
N TYR A 485 8.88 -12.48 28.39
CA TYR A 485 9.76 -11.36 28.73
C TYR A 485 9.39 -10.75 30.08
N LYS A 486 10.23 -11.00 31.10
CA LYS A 486 9.96 -10.60 32.48
C LYS A 486 9.75 -9.08 32.65
N ALA A 487 10.64 -8.24 32.13
CA ALA A 487 10.53 -6.78 32.30
C ALA A 487 9.33 -6.21 31.54
N ALA A 488 9.06 -6.70 30.32
CA ALA A 488 7.90 -6.31 29.54
C ALA A 488 6.57 -6.71 30.19
N ARG A 489 6.46 -7.95 30.67
CA ARG A 489 5.28 -8.44 31.39
C ARG A 489 5.01 -7.65 32.66
N GLN A 490 6.05 -7.34 33.43
CA GLN A 490 5.92 -6.53 34.65
C GLN A 490 5.45 -5.10 34.34
N ALA A 491 5.91 -4.51 33.23
CA ALA A 491 5.50 -3.17 32.81
C ALA A 491 4.03 -3.12 32.40
N LEU A 492 3.50 -4.16 31.75
CA LEU A 492 2.10 -4.23 31.31
C LEU A 492 1.06 -4.36 32.45
N LEU A 493 1.46 -4.70 33.68
CA LEU A 493 0.49 -5.02 34.74
C LEU A 493 -0.51 -3.89 35.01
N ASN A 494 -0.06 -2.63 34.97
CA ASN A 494 -0.93 -1.46 35.19
C ASN A 494 -1.95 -1.30 34.05
N THR A 495 -1.52 -1.51 32.81
CA THR A 495 -2.39 -1.49 31.63
C THR A 495 -3.47 -2.57 31.72
N LEU A 496 -3.10 -3.76 32.20
CA LEU A 496 -3.95 -4.95 32.27
C LEU A 496 -4.72 -5.07 33.60
N ASP A 497 -4.67 -4.04 34.45
CA ASP A 497 -5.43 -3.99 35.69
C ASP A 497 -6.94 -4.01 35.38
N THR A 498 -7.70 -4.79 36.16
CA THR A 498 -9.13 -4.97 35.92
C THR A 498 -9.93 -3.67 36.05
N GLY A 499 -9.50 -2.74 36.90
CA GLY A 499 -10.09 -1.42 37.03
C GLY A 499 -9.82 -0.57 35.79
N ASN A 500 -8.56 -0.51 35.35
CA ASN A 500 -8.19 0.23 34.13
C ASN A 500 -8.94 -0.30 32.89
N VAL A 501 -8.99 -1.62 32.69
CA VAL A 501 -9.70 -2.24 31.56
C VAL A 501 -11.18 -1.86 31.57
N LYS A 502 -11.83 -1.91 32.73
CA LYS A 502 -13.22 -1.51 32.91
C LYS A 502 -13.43 -0.02 32.60
N ASP A 503 -12.57 0.84 33.12
CA ASP A 503 -12.66 2.29 32.93
C ASP A 503 -12.51 2.65 31.44
N GLN A 504 -11.55 2.04 30.72
CA GLN A 504 -11.41 2.24 29.27
C GLN A 504 -12.63 1.73 28.50
N ALA A 505 -13.09 0.51 28.79
CA ALA A 505 -14.25 -0.08 28.11
C ALA A 505 -15.52 0.78 28.29
N GLN A 506 -15.78 1.27 29.51
CA GLN A 506 -16.90 2.15 29.79
C GLN A 506 -16.72 3.55 29.16
N LYS A 507 -15.49 4.10 29.18
CA LYS A 507 -15.16 5.36 28.51
C LYS A 507 -15.54 5.32 27.03
N TYR A 508 -15.09 4.29 26.30
CA TYR A 508 -15.37 4.19 24.87
C TYR A 508 -16.83 3.87 24.57
N HIS A 509 -17.51 3.07 25.40
CA HIS A 509 -18.97 2.91 25.32
C HIS A 509 -19.69 4.26 25.39
N ASN A 510 -19.39 5.05 26.41
CA ASN A 510 -20.00 6.36 26.62
C ASN A 510 -19.69 7.33 25.46
N ARG A 511 -18.51 7.23 24.85
CA ARG A 511 -18.16 8.00 23.64
C ARG A 511 -19.01 7.59 22.45
N ILE A 512 -19.16 6.30 22.16
CA ILE A 512 -20.02 5.81 21.06
C ILE A 512 -21.45 6.37 21.21
N MET A 513 -22.03 6.28 22.41
CA MET A 513 -23.39 6.77 22.69
C MET A 513 -23.56 8.28 22.47
N LYS A 514 -22.49 9.07 22.59
CA LYS A 514 -22.49 10.52 22.32
C LYS A 514 -22.17 10.84 20.86
N LEU A 515 -21.25 10.10 20.24
CA LEU A 515 -20.74 10.38 18.90
C LEU A 515 -21.75 10.05 17.82
N ILE A 516 -22.46 8.92 17.92
CA ILE A 516 -23.45 8.53 16.90
C ILE A 516 -24.55 9.61 16.73
N PRO A 517 -25.26 10.06 17.79
CA PRO A 517 -26.27 11.11 17.65
C PRO A 517 -25.70 12.43 17.14
N ARG A 518 -24.48 12.78 17.58
CA ARG A 518 -23.80 14.00 17.13
C ARG A 518 -23.47 13.95 15.65
N LEU A 519 -22.93 12.84 15.16
CA LEU A 519 -22.65 12.66 13.74
C LEU A 519 -23.94 12.67 12.93
N GLN A 520 -25.00 12.00 13.40
CA GLN A 520 -26.31 12.03 12.74
C GLN A 520 -26.84 13.47 12.59
N GLN A 521 -26.68 14.32 13.61
CA GLN A 521 -27.06 15.74 13.53
C GLN A 521 -26.22 16.51 12.51
N LEU A 522 -24.89 16.33 12.53
CA LEU A 522 -23.97 16.99 11.58
C LEU A 522 -24.15 16.51 10.14
N LEU A 523 -24.60 15.27 9.95
CA LEU A 523 -24.82 14.67 8.64
C LEU A 523 -26.20 14.98 8.06
N LYS A 524 -27.10 15.65 8.79
CA LYS A 524 -28.36 16.14 8.24
C LYS A 524 -28.11 17.10 7.08
N GLU A 525 -29.03 17.11 6.12
CA GLU A 525 -29.04 18.09 5.03
C GLU A 525 -29.09 19.52 5.61
N GLY A 526 -28.29 20.42 5.03
CA GLY A 526 -28.15 21.81 5.51
C GLY A 526 -27.35 22.01 6.80
N ALA A 527 -26.91 20.95 7.50
CA ALA A 527 -26.18 21.12 8.77
C ALA A 527 -24.71 21.53 8.61
N LEU A 528 -24.08 21.12 7.50
CA LEU A 528 -22.67 21.41 7.19
C LEU A 528 -22.58 22.34 5.98
N GLU A 529 -22.97 23.60 6.21
CA GLU A 529 -22.80 24.71 5.27
C GLU A 529 -21.43 25.39 5.47
N GLU A 530 -20.99 26.15 4.48
CA GLU A 530 -19.64 26.74 4.46
C GLU A 530 -19.35 27.64 5.66
N ASP A 531 -20.27 28.55 5.98
CA ASP A 531 -20.11 29.50 7.09
C ASP A 531 -20.06 28.77 8.42
N PHE A 532 -20.98 27.80 8.63
CA PHE A 532 -20.98 26.97 9.82
C PHE A 532 -19.65 26.21 10.01
N VAL A 533 -19.09 25.66 8.93
CA VAL A 533 -17.83 24.92 8.97
C VAL A 533 -16.68 25.84 9.34
N LEU A 534 -16.60 27.04 8.74
CA LEU A 534 -15.57 28.04 9.04
C LEU A 534 -15.63 28.50 10.50
N ASP A 535 -16.84 28.71 11.03
CA ASP A 535 -17.05 29.12 12.43
C ASP A 535 -16.75 28.00 13.44
N ASN A 536 -16.87 26.74 13.02
CA ASN A 536 -16.79 25.57 13.92
C ASN A 536 -15.62 24.62 13.63
N VAL A 537 -14.60 25.03 12.87
CA VAL A 537 -13.45 24.18 12.50
C VAL A 537 -12.86 23.39 13.69
N PRO A 538 -12.53 24.01 14.85
CA PRO A 538 -11.94 23.27 15.97
C PRO A 538 -12.87 22.18 16.51
N LYS A 539 -14.18 22.48 16.60
CA LYS A 539 -15.20 21.56 17.12
C LYS A 539 -15.42 20.38 16.17
N LEU A 540 -15.41 20.63 14.86
CA LEU A 540 -15.57 19.60 13.83
C LEU A 540 -14.36 18.67 13.80
N LEU A 541 -13.14 19.21 13.76
CA LEU A 541 -11.91 18.42 13.79
C LEU A 541 -11.77 17.61 15.09
N ASN A 542 -12.17 18.17 16.24
CA ASN A 542 -12.21 17.40 17.48
C ASN A 542 -13.20 16.24 17.41
N THR A 543 -14.34 16.42 16.75
CA THR A 543 -15.30 15.33 16.53
C THR A 543 -14.68 14.21 15.69
N VAL A 544 -13.98 14.55 14.60
CA VAL A 544 -13.26 13.59 13.75
C VAL A 544 -12.24 12.80 14.57
N ARG A 545 -11.42 13.49 15.37
CA ARG A 545 -10.40 12.85 16.22
C ARG A 545 -11.02 11.89 17.23
N GLU A 546 -12.06 12.32 17.94
CA GLU A 546 -12.79 11.50 18.91
C GLU A 546 -13.37 10.23 18.27
N CYS A 547 -13.90 10.34 17.05
CA CYS A 547 -14.41 9.20 16.29
C CYS A 547 -13.30 8.21 15.98
N ASN A 548 -12.18 8.68 15.42
CA ASN A 548 -11.04 7.81 15.08
C ASN A 548 -10.42 7.11 16.28
N VAL A 549 -10.22 7.84 17.38
CA VAL A 549 -9.67 7.28 18.63
C VAL A 549 -10.61 6.20 19.18
N THR A 550 -11.91 6.49 19.20
CA THR A 550 -12.94 5.55 19.69
C THR A 550 -13.03 4.31 18.81
N LEU A 551 -13.10 4.49 17.49
CA LEU A 551 -13.17 3.40 16.52
C LEU A 551 -11.94 2.50 16.60
N ARG A 552 -10.73 3.09 16.59
CA ARG A 552 -9.49 2.32 16.67
C ARG A 552 -9.45 1.45 17.92
N TRP A 553 -9.70 2.04 19.09
CA TRP A 553 -9.62 1.30 20.34
C TRP A 553 -10.64 0.16 20.38
N MET A 554 -11.88 0.43 19.99
CA MET A 554 -12.94 -0.58 19.96
C MET A 554 -12.61 -1.71 18.99
N LEU A 555 -12.23 -1.41 17.75
CA LEU A 555 -11.91 -2.41 16.74
C LEU A 555 -10.74 -3.31 17.17
N LEU A 556 -9.70 -2.74 17.78
CA LEU A 556 -8.54 -3.51 18.24
C LEU A 556 -8.89 -4.41 19.43
N HIS A 557 -9.60 -3.91 20.44
CA HIS A 557 -9.85 -4.66 21.68
C HIS A 557 -11.04 -5.61 21.60
N THR A 558 -11.82 -5.58 20.50
CA THR A 558 -12.89 -6.54 20.24
C THR A 558 -12.56 -7.55 19.14
N VAL A 559 -11.37 -7.44 18.51
CA VAL A 559 -10.93 -8.36 17.45
C VAL A 559 -11.03 -9.82 17.90
N ASN A 560 -11.33 -10.73 16.96
CA ASN A 560 -11.32 -12.15 17.27
C ASN A 560 -9.88 -12.61 17.51
N LEU A 561 -9.65 -13.37 18.59
CA LEU A 561 -8.32 -13.83 18.99
C LEU A 561 -7.73 -14.85 18.01
N SER A 562 -8.56 -15.53 17.19
CA SER A 562 -8.12 -16.39 16.08
C SER A 562 -7.60 -15.63 14.85
N GLN A 563 -7.84 -14.32 14.77
CA GLN A 563 -7.45 -13.49 13.63
C GLN A 563 -6.16 -12.68 13.90
N GLY A 564 -5.49 -12.96 15.01
CA GLY A 564 -4.22 -12.33 15.38
C GLY A 564 -3.06 -12.75 14.48
N PHE A 565 -2.09 -11.85 14.33
CA PHE A 565 -0.77 -12.12 13.75
C PHE A 565 -0.02 -13.21 14.53
N ILE A 566 -0.31 -13.36 15.82
CA ILE A 566 0.16 -14.50 16.62
C ILE A 566 -1.08 -15.31 17.03
N VAL A 567 -1.21 -16.52 16.49
CA VAL A 567 -2.41 -17.40 16.63
C VAL A 567 -2.56 -18.01 18.04
N GLY A 568 -1.69 -17.62 19.00
CA GLY A 568 -1.74 -18.07 20.40
C GLY A 568 -2.81 -17.41 21.28
N GLY A 569 -3.42 -16.31 20.81
CA GLY A 569 -4.35 -15.51 21.61
C GLY A 569 -5.56 -16.29 22.13
N GLU A 570 -6.11 -17.22 21.34
CA GLU A 570 -7.24 -18.07 21.76
C GLU A 570 -6.86 -19.08 22.82
N LEU A 571 -5.60 -19.53 22.90
CA LEU A 571 -5.15 -20.50 23.91
C LEU A 571 -4.80 -19.81 25.22
N ASN A 572 -4.39 -18.55 25.16
CA ASN A 572 -4.03 -17.76 26.33
C ASN A 572 -5.28 -17.34 27.15
N LYS A 573 -5.42 -17.92 28.34
CA LYS A 573 -6.56 -17.67 29.24
C LYS A 573 -6.70 -16.18 29.60
N ARG A 574 -5.59 -15.46 29.78
CA ARG A 574 -5.64 -14.04 30.16
C ARG A 574 -6.13 -13.17 28.99
N CYS A 575 -5.71 -13.48 27.76
CA CYS A 575 -6.20 -12.80 26.56
C CYS A 575 -7.71 -12.94 26.40
N ARG A 576 -8.26 -14.16 26.61
CA ARG A 576 -9.71 -14.40 26.58
C ARG A 576 -10.44 -13.59 27.66
N GLN A 577 -9.98 -13.66 28.90
CA GLN A 577 -10.58 -12.92 30.01
C GLN A 577 -10.64 -11.41 29.76
N LEU A 578 -9.55 -10.81 29.28
CA LEU A 578 -9.51 -9.38 28.97
C LEU A 578 -10.47 -9.02 27.84
N ARG A 579 -10.52 -9.83 26.78
CA ARG A 579 -11.45 -9.62 25.67
C ARG A 579 -12.90 -9.73 26.14
N ASP A 580 -13.24 -10.75 26.92
CA ASP A 580 -14.58 -10.97 27.44
C ASP A 580 -15.00 -9.82 28.38
N GLN A 581 -14.08 -9.36 29.23
CA GLN A 581 -14.29 -8.18 30.07
C GLN A 581 -14.57 -6.93 29.21
N VAL A 582 -13.78 -6.68 28.17
CA VAL A 582 -14.03 -5.56 27.26
C VAL A 582 -15.41 -5.67 26.60
N HIS A 583 -15.81 -6.86 26.15
CA HIS A 583 -17.14 -7.07 25.55
C HIS A 583 -18.27 -6.76 26.55
N GLN A 584 -18.13 -7.22 27.79
CA GLN A 584 -19.10 -7.01 28.85
C GLN A 584 -19.19 -5.54 29.27
N ASP A 585 -18.06 -4.94 29.64
CA ASP A 585 -17.99 -3.59 30.22
C ASP A 585 -18.30 -2.49 29.18
N SER A 586 -17.96 -2.72 27.90
CA SER A 586 -18.29 -1.79 26.81
C SER A 586 -19.70 -2.01 26.23
N LYS A 587 -20.43 -3.03 26.71
CA LYS A 587 -21.71 -3.49 26.13
C LYS A 587 -21.61 -3.63 24.61
N TYR A 588 -20.57 -4.32 24.16
CA TYR A 588 -20.19 -4.34 22.76
C TYR A 588 -21.31 -4.82 21.85
N GLN A 589 -21.60 -4.03 20.82
CA GLN A 589 -22.55 -4.35 19.76
C GLN A 589 -21.87 -4.09 18.40
N PRO A 590 -21.60 -5.14 17.59
CA PRO A 590 -20.89 -5.00 16.32
C PRO A 590 -21.56 -3.99 15.37
N LEU A 591 -22.89 -4.02 15.28
CA LEU A 591 -23.65 -3.13 14.41
C LEU A 591 -23.51 -1.66 14.80
N THR A 592 -23.42 -1.36 16.10
CA THR A 592 -23.28 0.00 16.62
C THR A 592 -21.90 0.57 16.30
N VAL A 593 -20.85 -0.25 16.44
CA VAL A 593 -19.48 0.14 16.05
C VAL A 593 -19.37 0.32 14.53
N PHE A 594 -20.00 -0.57 13.75
CA PHE A 594 -20.07 -0.45 12.30
C PHE A 594 -20.82 0.82 11.85
N GLN A 595 -21.94 1.15 12.52
CA GLN A 595 -22.67 2.39 12.28
C GLN A 595 -21.80 3.62 12.54
N LEU A 596 -21.06 3.64 13.65
CA LEU A 596 -20.11 4.73 13.94
C LEU A 596 -19.05 4.84 12.85
N LEU A 597 -18.52 3.72 12.35
CA LEU A 597 -17.53 3.69 11.26
C LEU A 597 -18.09 4.34 9.99
N LEU A 598 -19.30 3.96 9.57
CA LEU A 598 -19.96 4.53 8.38
C LEU A 598 -20.20 6.03 8.52
N HIS A 599 -20.77 6.47 9.65
CA HIS A 599 -21.01 7.89 9.89
C HIS A 599 -19.71 8.70 9.94
N THR A 600 -18.66 8.13 10.53
CA THR A 600 -17.35 8.78 10.59
C THR A 600 -16.76 8.93 9.19
N ALA A 601 -16.76 7.87 8.38
CA ALA A 601 -16.24 7.92 7.01
C ALA A 601 -17.00 8.94 6.14
N GLN A 602 -18.33 8.98 6.25
CA GLN A 602 -19.16 9.96 5.54
C GLN A 602 -18.85 11.39 6.00
N PHE A 603 -18.74 11.61 7.30
CA PHE A 603 -18.46 12.92 7.88
C PHE A 603 -17.09 13.44 7.50
N GLU A 604 -16.05 12.59 7.55
CA GLU A 604 -14.70 12.93 7.13
C GLU A 604 -14.63 13.29 5.64
N LEU A 605 -15.30 12.50 4.79
CA LEU A 605 -15.34 12.77 3.35
C LEU A 605 -16.00 14.13 3.07
N LYS A 606 -17.17 14.39 3.68
CA LYS A 606 -17.89 15.65 3.50
C LYS A 606 -17.08 16.86 3.99
N LEU A 607 -16.44 16.75 5.16
CA LEU A 607 -15.55 17.81 5.65
C LEU A 607 -14.35 18.03 4.74
N LYS A 608 -13.72 16.96 4.25
CA LYS A 608 -12.59 17.04 3.33
C LYS A 608 -12.99 17.77 2.05
N GLU A 609 -14.13 17.41 1.46
CA GLU A 609 -14.66 18.03 0.24
C GLU A 609 -14.97 19.52 0.46
N LEU A 610 -15.60 19.87 1.58
CA LEU A 610 -15.87 21.26 1.96
C LEU A 610 -14.58 22.07 2.14
N PHE A 611 -13.59 21.54 2.85
CA PHE A 611 -12.29 22.22 2.99
C PHE A 611 -11.55 22.35 1.65
N GLN A 612 -11.59 21.32 0.80
CA GLN A 612 -10.99 21.39 -0.54
C GLN A 612 -11.68 22.46 -1.39
N HIS A 613 -13.02 22.52 -1.35
CA HIS A 613 -13.78 23.55 -2.03
C HIS A 613 -13.42 24.95 -1.52
N LEU A 614 -13.49 25.18 -0.21
CA LEU A 614 -13.15 26.44 0.45
C LEU A 614 -11.73 26.92 0.12
N LEU A 615 -10.76 25.99 0.05
CA LEU A 615 -9.40 26.30 -0.35
C LEU A 615 -9.31 26.69 -1.83
N SER A 616 -10.06 26.02 -2.70
CA SER A 616 -10.06 26.30 -4.15
C SER A 616 -10.64 27.67 -4.48
N VAL A 617 -11.71 28.10 -3.78
CA VAL A 617 -12.38 29.39 -4.00
C VAL A 617 -11.81 30.53 -3.15
N LYS A 618 -10.85 30.24 -2.27
CA LYS A 618 -10.29 31.20 -1.30
C LYS A 618 -9.79 32.48 -1.96
N HIS A 619 -9.05 32.37 -3.06
CA HIS A 619 -8.45 33.53 -3.73
C HIS A 619 -9.53 34.41 -4.38
N ASP A 620 -10.52 33.78 -5.01
CA ASP A 620 -11.62 34.47 -5.67
C ASP A 620 -12.52 35.18 -4.66
N LYS A 621 -12.90 34.50 -3.56
CA LYS A 621 -13.64 35.10 -2.45
C LYS A 621 -12.88 36.28 -1.84
N TRP A 622 -11.58 36.13 -1.58
CA TRP A 622 -10.74 37.21 -1.05
C TRP A 622 -10.73 38.43 -1.97
N ASN A 623 -10.55 38.23 -3.28
CA ASN A 623 -10.54 39.32 -4.24
C ASN A 623 -11.91 40.00 -4.35
N SER A 624 -13.00 39.23 -4.31
CA SER A 624 -14.36 39.75 -4.30
C SER A 624 -14.61 40.63 -3.07
N MET A 625 -14.33 40.12 -1.87
CA MET A 625 -14.53 40.87 -0.62
C MET A 625 -13.63 42.11 -0.54
N LYS A 626 -12.40 42.04 -1.06
CA LYS A 626 -11.50 43.20 -1.15
C LYS A 626 -12.07 44.27 -2.08
N LYS A 627 -12.60 43.86 -3.23
CA LYS A 627 -13.24 44.78 -4.20
C LYS A 627 -14.47 45.44 -3.58
N GLU A 628 -15.36 44.64 -3.00
CA GLU A 628 -16.57 45.11 -2.31
C GLU A 628 -16.24 46.10 -1.18
N SER A 629 -15.26 45.78 -0.34
CA SER A 629 -14.80 46.68 0.74
C SER A 629 -14.26 48.00 0.19
N THR A 630 -13.55 47.97 -0.94
CA THR A 630 -13.03 49.17 -1.60
C THR A 630 -14.16 50.02 -2.18
N GLU A 631 -15.17 49.37 -2.77
CA GLU A 631 -16.37 50.03 -3.30
C GLU A 631 -17.18 50.69 -2.18
N HIS A 632 -17.40 49.98 -1.07
CA HIS A 632 -18.08 50.53 0.12
C HIS A 632 -17.34 51.72 0.73
N LEU A 633 -16.01 51.64 0.88
CA LEU A 633 -15.21 52.77 1.38
C LEU A 633 -15.27 53.98 0.45
N LYS A 634 -15.26 53.73 -0.87
CA LYS A 634 -15.37 54.80 -1.87
C LYS A 634 -16.75 55.47 -1.81
N GLU A 635 -17.81 54.67 -1.75
CA GLU A 635 -19.20 55.16 -1.59
C GLU A 635 -19.34 55.99 -0.31
N LEU A 636 -18.79 55.51 0.80
CA LEU A 636 -18.78 56.24 2.07
C LEU A 636 -18.03 57.58 1.93
N SER A 637 -16.88 57.62 1.24
CA SER A 637 -16.15 58.88 1.00
C SER A 637 -16.91 59.87 0.10
N GLU A 638 -17.63 59.37 -0.90
CA GLU A 638 -18.47 60.19 -1.79
C GLU A 638 -19.66 60.80 -1.03
N VAL A 639 -20.23 60.05 -0.09
CA VAL A 639 -21.27 60.54 0.82
C VAL A 639 -20.73 61.63 1.77
N TYR A 640 -19.62 61.37 2.46
CA TYR A 640 -19.06 62.33 3.43
C TYR A 640 -18.43 63.57 2.78
N SER A 641 -18.03 63.50 1.51
CA SER A 641 -17.59 64.67 0.73
C SER A 641 -18.75 65.54 0.20
N GLY A 642 -20.00 65.12 0.41
CA GLY A 642 -21.20 65.83 -0.06
C GLY A 642 -21.46 65.70 -1.56
N THR A 643 -20.75 64.79 -2.25
CA THR A 643 -20.90 64.59 -3.70
C THR A 643 -22.03 63.63 -4.07
N LYS A 644 -22.49 62.79 -3.13
CA LYS A 644 -23.67 61.92 -3.27
C LYS A 644 -24.50 61.86 -1.99
N PRO A 645 -25.85 61.82 -2.08
CA PRO A 645 -26.70 61.52 -0.93
C PRO A 645 -26.61 60.03 -0.55
N LEU A 646 -26.80 59.75 0.74
CA LEU A 646 -26.71 58.43 1.36
C LEU A 646 -27.93 57.57 0.93
N THR A 647 -27.78 56.73 -0.10
CA THR A 647 -28.90 55.99 -0.74
C THR A 647 -29.04 54.53 -0.32
N ARG A 648 -28.12 54.00 0.50
CA ARG A 648 -28.04 52.56 0.86
C ARG A 648 -27.98 52.25 2.35
N VAL A 649 -28.61 53.07 3.20
CA VAL A 649 -28.85 52.70 4.60
C VAL A 649 -30.36 52.68 4.82
N GLU A 650 -30.92 51.48 4.96
CA GLU A 650 -32.28 51.32 5.46
C GLU A 650 -32.37 51.94 6.86
N LYS A 651 -33.47 52.64 7.12
CA LYS A 651 -33.71 53.29 8.41
C LYS A 651 -33.74 52.21 9.50
N ASN A 652 -33.02 52.41 10.61
CA ASN A 652 -33.10 51.52 11.76
C ASN A 652 -34.49 51.71 12.39
N ASP A 653 -35.42 50.79 12.14
CA ASP A 653 -36.77 50.78 12.74
C ASP A 653 -36.72 50.23 14.18
N THR A 654 -35.97 50.92 15.03
CA THR A 654 -36.05 50.76 16.50
C THR A 654 -36.23 52.13 17.13
N GLU A 655 -37.49 52.53 17.27
CA GLU A 655 -37.99 53.26 18.45
C GLU A 655 -38.71 52.28 19.37
#